data_AF-A0A926ZF12-F1
#
_entry.id   AF-A0A926ZF12-F1
#
_cell.length_a   1.000
_cell.length_b   1.000
_cell.length_c   1.000
_cell.angle_alpha   90.00
_cell.angle_beta   90.00
_cell.angle_gamma   90.00
#
_symmetry.space_group_name_H-M   'P 1'
#
loop_
_entity.id
_entity.type
_entity.pdbx_description
1 polymer ?
#
loop_
_entity_poly.entity_id
_entity_poly.type
_entity_poly.pdbx_seq_one_letter_code
_entity_poly.pdbx_strand_id
1 'polypeptide(L)'
;MSGAGCQHTSKIRQSVVGLMLLALFPLAYPLPSLAQVRRGNAPASPGTGISAERAYTLGAGDRIQIDVFNVPEYTREYQVLVNGTVNLALIGSVSVQGLTLEQAGAVISNRYARFLRRPIVTVSLVAPRPLNVAVSGEVNRPGAYVIPLTAAGGGVQQPTLTQALTLAGGITQSANLRGAQVRRVTRGGTQTINVDLFALLRAGDLRQDITLRDGDTIFIPTATSTNLAEAPIKADASFAPAQNQPLNVVVVGEVTRPGPQVVQPDQSGARPSVSRAIQVAGGVTQTANLRQVQVRRTTRGGAVQTIPVNLERLLRVGDRTQDLPLQQGDTVVVPTAASVNLQQASLIANTSIAPTQAQTLNVVVAGEVTRPGPQIVPPDQSGTQPTISRAIQVAGGVSPSADLSRVEVRRVTRGGAIQRYAVNLEQLLRAGDRTQDLILEQGDTIYIPPTANINLGQTSQIARTNFAPTQAQPINIVVAGEVTRPGPYTVQATQTGALPTLSRAIQVAGGTTQSADISRVQIRRITQSGTEQFASVDLNQLLQGGDRRQDLYLQEGDTIFIPTSTEINPAQSLDIASSSIAADPSQPLNVAVVGEVQRPGTYTLQTVRPAAGAPGSLPSFAGLPTVSQAIQLAGGITQTADIRRIEVRRNTRAGYQQILAVNFWQLLQGGDRTQDVVLQQGDTIFIPAATDINPAEVAQTAISSIAPATIRVNVVGEVARPGVLQVPPNTPLNQAILSAGGFNVRARRSYVDLLRLNPNGTVSRRGIRLDFAKGISEETNPILRDNDVVVVRRSSLASISDTLGTVLSPVGNFFSLFNFFRIFGSF
;
A
#
# COMPACT_ATOMS: atom_id res chain seq x y z
N MET A 1 -28.83 28.21 -19.11
CA MET A 1 -30.02 27.44 -19.54
C MET A 1 -30.24 26.30 -18.54
N SER A 2 -31.44 25.72 -18.48
CA SER A 2 -31.92 24.63 -17.60
C SER A 2 -30.94 23.44 -17.45
N GLY A 3 -30.96 22.58 -16.41
CA GLY A 3 -32.01 22.17 -15.43
C GLY A 3 -32.21 20.63 -15.53
N ALA A 4 -32.80 19.86 -14.60
CA ALA A 4 -33.32 20.06 -13.23
C ALA A 4 -33.48 18.67 -12.51
N GLY A 5 -33.83 18.63 -11.21
CA GLY A 5 -34.01 17.40 -10.40
C GLY A 5 -33.38 17.52 -8.98
N CYS A 6 -34.05 17.66 -7.82
CA CYS A 6 -35.40 17.30 -7.30
C CYS A 6 -35.61 15.77 -7.09
N GLN A 7 -36.05 15.23 -5.94
CA GLN A 7 -36.31 15.70 -4.54
C GLN A 7 -35.95 14.54 -3.56
N HIS A 8 -36.13 14.50 -2.22
CA HIS A 8 -36.66 15.36 -1.12
C HIS A 8 -35.86 14.97 0.19
N THR A 9 -36.17 15.12 1.50
CA THR A 9 -37.27 15.55 2.43
C THR A 9 -36.60 16.28 3.64
N SER A 10 -37.08 17.44 4.11
CA SER A 10 -38.00 17.68 5.27
C SER A 10 -37.39 17.40 6.69
N LYS A 11 -37.53 18.25 7.74
CA LYS A 11 -38.53 19.30 8.03
C LYS A 11 -38.15 20.24 9.23
N ILE A 12 -38.50 21.54 9.15
CA ILE A 12 -39.10 22.42 10.22
C ILE A 12 -38.25 22.78 11.48
N ARG A 13 -38.24 24.01 12.05
CA ARG A 13 -38.91 25.31 11.76
C ARG A 13 -38.07 26.51 12.25
N GLN A 14 -38.38 27.72 11.78
CA GLN A 14 -37.94 29.03 12.31
C GLN A 14 -39.16 29.96 12.56
N SER A 15 -38.89 31.19 13.04
CA SER A 15 -39.66 32.44 12.78
C SER A 15 -40.84 32.80 13.71
N VAL A 16 -41.16 34.09 14.01
CA VAL A 16 -40.48 35.41 13.87
C VAL A 16 -41.18 36.47 14.77
N VAL A 17 -40.58 37.68 14.90
CA VAL A 17 -41.12 38.99 15.38
C VAL A 17 -42.60 39.27 14.97
N GLY A 18 -43.46 40.03 15.65
CA GLY A 18 -43.41 40.81 16.91
C GLY A 18 -44.39 42.04 16.89
N LEU A 19 -44.27 42.95 17.87
CA LEU A 19 -44.90 44.31 17.97
C LEU A 19 -46.39 44.47 18.41
N MET A 20 -46.60 45.43 19.35
CA MET A 20 -47.74 46.36 19.70
C MET A 20 -49.22 46.09 19.26
N LEU A 21 -50.29 46.64 19.88
CA LEU A 21 -50.50 47.94 20.59
C LEU A 21 -51.74 47.90 21.56
N LEU A 22 -51.93 48.96 22.38
CA LEU A 22 -53.10 49.47 23.18
C LEU A 22 -54.48 48.71 23.20
N ALA A 23 -55.40 48.88 24.18
CA ALA A 23 -55.42 49.30 25.60
C ALA A 23 -56.88 49.40 26.11
N LEU A 24 -57.15 49.27 27.43
CA LEU A 24 -58.06 50.14 28.21
C LEU A 24 -58.00 49.86 29.73
N PHE A 25 -58.34 50.88 30.53
CA PHE A 25 -58.50 50.92 32.01
C PHE A 25 -60.00 51.24 32.32
N PRO A 26 -60.49 51.37 33.57
CA PRO A 26 -59.98 50.94 34.89
C PRO A 26 -61.03 50.22 35.79
N LEU A 27 -60.58 49.64 36.91
CA LEU A 27 -61.26 49.79 38.22
C LEU A 27 -60.24 49.52 39.35
N ALA A 28 -60.42 50.14 40.52
CA ALA A 28 -59.30 50.40 41.43
C ALA A 28 -59.51 49.93 42.87
N TYR A 29 -58.45 49.36 43.46
CA TYR A 29 -58.20 49.29 44.90
C TYR A 29 -56.70 49.57 45.16
N PRO A 30 -56.34 50.25 46.27
CA PRO A 30 -54.98 50.67 46.52
C PRO A 30 -54.11 49.57 47.14
N LEU A 31 -52.88 49.41 46.63
CA LEU A 31 -51.80 48.70 47.31
C LEU A 31 -50.60 49.65 47.44
N PRO A 32 -50.06 49.91 48.65
CA PRO A 32 -48.98 50.85 48.85
C PRO A 32 -47.65 50.31 48.34
N SER A 33 -46.81 51.21 47.81
CA SER A 33 -45.44 50.90 47.42
C SER A 33 -44.61 50.43 48.62
N LEU A 34 -44.00 49.24 48.50
CA LEU A 34 -42.86 48.86 49.32
C LEU A 34 -41.61 48.93 48.45
N ALA A 35 -40.80 49.95 48.70
CA ALA A 35 -39.51 50.14 48.05
C ALA A 35 -38.56 48.96 48.31
N GLN A 36 -37.49 48.88 47.51
CA GLN A 36 -36.41 47.91 47.70
C GLN A 36 -35.78 48.05 49.09
N VAL A 37 -36.22 47.24 50.06
CA VAL A 37 -35.52 47.11 51.34
C VAL A 37 -34.23 46.34 51.07
N ARG A 38 -33.18 47.13 50.81
CA ARG A 38 -31.77 46.75 50.84
C ARG A 38 -31.41 46.20 52.23
N ARG A 39 -31.84 44.97 52.53
CA ARG A 39 -31.33 44.22 53.69
C ARG A 39 -29.82 44.10 53.48
N GLY A 40 -29.08 44.84 54.30
CA GLY A 40 -27.66 45.04 54.10
C GLY A 40 -26.87 43.74 54.21
N ASN A 41 -25.61 43.81 53.81
CA ASN A 41 -24.62 42.81 54.19
C ASN A 41 -24.63 42.71 55.72
N ALA A 42 -25.20 41.64 56.28
CA ALA A 42 -24.74 41.15 57.56
C ALA A 42 -23.29 40.70 57.31
N PRO A 43 -22.27 41.35 57.90
CA PRO A 43 -20.94 40.76 57.88
C PRO A 43 -21.06 39.39 58.57
N ALA A 44 -20.64 38.33 57.88
CA ALA A 44 -20.37 37.07 58.56
C ALA A 44 -19.44 37.40 59.73
N SER A 45 -19.84 37.03 60.96
CA SER A 45 -19.19 37.50 62.18
C SER A 45 -17.68 37.31 62.06
N PRO A 46 -16.84 38.35 62.26
CA PRO A 46 -15.40 38.20 62.18
C PRO A 46 -14.97 37.28 63.32
N GLY A 47 -14.83 35.99 63.01
CA GLY A 47 -14.34 34.98 63.93
C GLY A 47 -13.02 35.47 64.50
N THR A 48 -12.90 35.46 65.83
CA THR A 48 -11.97 36.31 66.59
C THR A 48 -10.50 35.88 66.45
N GLY A 49 -9.97 35.99 65.24
CA GLY A 49 -8.57 35.85 64.85
C GLY A 49 -7.90 37.21 64.80
N ILE A 50 -8.05 38.00 65.86
CA ILE A 50 -7.24 39.21 66.02
C ILE A 50 -5.79 38.73 66.11
N SER A 51 -5.03 38.92 65.03
CA SER A 51 -3.57 38.88 65.09
C SER A 51 -3.13 40.14 65.83
N ALA A 52 -3.38 40.14 67.14
CA ALA A 52 -2.98 41.22 68.03
C ALA A 52 -1.46 41.35 67.89
N GLU A 53 -1.03 42.49 67.35
CA GLU A 53 0.38 42.83 67.20
C GLU A 53 0.98 42.90 68.61
N ARG A 54 1.56 41.79 69.05
CA ARG A 54 2.13 41.68 70.40
C ARG A 54 3.39 42.53 70.42
N ALA A 55 3.22 43.76 70.91
CA ALA A 55 4.25 44.76 71.07
C ALA A 55 5.56 44.14 71.57
N TYR A 56 6.67 44.55 70.97
CA TYR A 56 7.98 43.94 71.19
C TYR A 56 8.32 43.91 72.69
N THR A 57 8.58 42.71 73.21
CA THR A 57 8.95 42.50 74.62
C THR A 57 10.45 42.33 74.74
N LEU A 58 11.07 43.15 75.59
CA LEU A 58 12.52 43.17 75.77
C LEU A 58 13.06 41.86 76.35
N GLY A 59 14.26 41.47 75.94
CA GLY A 59 14.96 40.31 76.44
C GLY A 59 16.47 40.44 76.34
N ALA A 60 17.19 39.49 76.96
CA ALA A 60 18.64 39.43 76.93
C ALA A 60 19.19 39.54 75.50
N GLY A 61 20.13 40.46 75.28
CA GLY A 61 20.74 40.75 73.99
C GLY A 61 20.26 42.04 73.31
N ASP A 62 19.06 42.54 73.65
CA ASP A 62 18.51 43.77 73.05
C ASP A 62 19.33 45.02 73.41
N ARG A 63 19.37 45.99 72.50
CA ARG A 63 19.98 47.32 72.71
C ARG A 63 18.89 48.38 72.69
N ILE A 64 18.72 49.06 73.82
CA ILE A 64 17.74 50.15 74.01
C ILE A 64 18.46 51.47 74.26
N GLN A 65 17.84 52.56 73.83
CA GLN A 65 18.16 53.91 74.28
C GLN A 65 17.10 54.31 75.29
N ILE A 66 17.54 54.84 76.42
CA ILE A 66 16.68 55.39 77.46
C ILE A 66 16.91 56.89 77.46
N ASP A 67 15.84 57.67 77.31
CA ASP A 67 15.85 59.13 77.32
C ASP A 67 15.06 59.65 78.54
N VAL A 68 15.67 60.58 79.29
CA VAL A 68 15.09 61.14 80.52
C VAL A 68 14.82 62.63 80.27
N PHE A 69 13.54 62.98 80.17
CA PHE A 69 13.14 64.31 79.75
C PHE A 69 13.73 65.40 80.65
N ASN A 70 14.38 66.39 80.01
CA ASN A 70 15.08 67.51 80.65
C ASN A 70 16.29 67.11 81.54
N VAL A 71 16.83 65.88 81.40
CA VAL A 71 18.04 65.42 82.12
C VAL A 71 18.98 64.60 81.19
N PRO A 72 19.61 65.23 80.19
CA PRO A 72 20.34 64.53 79.11
C PRO A 72 21.55 63.72 79.58
N GLU A 73 22.09 63.99 80.77
CA GLU A 73 23.23 63.27 81.37
C GLU A 73 22.95 61.77 81.60
N TYR A 74 21.68 61.41 81.77
CA TYR A 74 21.19 60.04 81.93
C TYR A 74 20.69 59.40 80.62
N THR A 75 20.54 60.20 79.55
CA THR A 75 20.09 59.73 78.22
C THR A 75 21.23 58.96 77.53
N ARG A 76 21.13 57.63 77.50
CA ARG A 76 22.20 56.74 77.02
C ARG A 76 21.64 55.46 76.38
N GLU A 77 22.48 54.80 75.59
CA GLU A 77 22.25 53.42 75.17
C GLU A 77 22.66 52.42 76.26
N TYR A 78 21.89 51.35 76.37
CA TYR A 78 22.16 50.22 77.25
C TYR A 78 21.84 48.89 76.55
N GLN A 79 22.60 47.85 76.85
CA GLN A 79 22.29 46.47 76.42
C GLN A 79 21.61 45.71 77.55
N VAL A 80 20.54 44.98 77.24
CA VAL A 80 19.84 44.09 78.18
C VAL A 80 20.71 42.87 78.43
N LEU A 81 21.11 42.68 79.69
CA LEU A 81 22.02 41.63 80.13
C LEU A 81 21.36 40.24 80.09
N VAL A 82 22.18 39.19 80.18
CA VAL A 82 21.75 37.77 80.12
C VAL A 82 20.68 37.43 81.18
N ASN A 83 20.73 38.09 82.35
CA ASN A 83 19.75 37.95 83.42
C ASN A 83 18.46 38.76 83.23
N GLY A 84 18.25 39.39 82.06
CA GLY A 84 17.05 40.17 81.77
C GLY A 84 17.00 41.59 82.36
N THR A 85 18.12 42.09 82.87
CA THR A 85 18.21 43.40 83.53
C THR A 85 19.01 44.42 82.71
N VAL A 86 18.82 45.69 83.05
CA VAL A 86 19.64 46.83 82.60
C VAL A 86 20.16 47.58 83.82
N ASN A 87 21.46 47.90 83.82
CA ASN A 87 22.09 48.63 84.91
C ASN A 87 22.08 50.13 84.63
N LEU A 88 21.35 50.89 85.46
CA LEU A 88 21.08 52.32 85.28
C LEU A 88 21.69 53.15 86.41
N ALA A 89 22.09 54.38 86.11
CA ALA A 89 22.64 55.31 87.09
C ALA A 89 21.65 55.59 88.23
N LEU A 90 22.15 55.74 89.46
CA LEU A 90 21.39 55.97 90.72
C LEU A 90 20.39 54.88 91.15
N ILE A 91 19.70 54.22 90.23
CA ILE A 91 18.65 53.22 90.51
C ILE A 91 19.10 51.76 90.38
N GLY A 92 20.31 51.52 89.85
CA GLY A 92 20.95 50.21 89.80
C GLY A 92 20.35 49.28 88.74
N SER A 93 20.32 47.99 89.05
CA SER A 93 19.82 46.96 88.13
C SER A 93 18.28 46.93 88.09
N VAL A 94 17.70 47.14 86.91
CA VAL A 94 16.25 47.12 86.68
C VAL A 94 15.90 45.98 85.74
N SER A 95 14.96 45.11 86.17
CA SER A 95 14.43 44.03 85.33
C SER A 95 13.53 44.61 84.23
N VAL A 96 13.87 44.34 82.97
CA VAL A 96 13.07 44.72 81.79
C VAL A 96 12.58 43.51 80.98
N GLN A 97 13.00 42.29 81.33
CA GLN A 97 12.65 41.07 80.62
C GLN A 97 11.13 40.83 80.54
N GLY A 98 10.63 40.71 79.32
CA GLY A 98 9.21 40.49 79.03
C GLY A 98 8.34 41.75 79.10
N LEU A 99 8.90 42.92 79.42
CA LEU A 99 8.19 44.20 79.36
C LEU A 99 8.19 44.76 77.94
N THR A 100 7.14 45.50 77.56
CA THR A 100 7.18 46.38 76.40
C THR A 100 8.08 47.60 76.66
N LEU A 101 8.46 48.34 75.61
CA LEU A 101 9.22 49.59 75.73
C LEU A 101 8.55 50.61 76.67
N GLU A 102 7.23 50.79 76.53
CA GLU A 102 6.42 51.65 77.39
C GLU A 102 6.40 51.17 78.85
N GLN A 103 6.20 49.87 79.08
CA GLN A 103 6.22 49.28 80.42
C GLN A 103 7.59 49.41 81.08
N ALA A 104 8.68 49.23 80.32
CA ALA A 104 10.02 49.47 80.80
C ALA A 104 10.23 50.94 81.17
N GLY A 105 9.80 51.89 80.33
CA GLY A 105 9.82 53.33 80.63
C GLY A 105 9.05 53.69 81.90
N ALA A 106 7.85 53.15 82.08
CA ALA A 106 7.05 53.34 83.29
C ALA A 106 7.73 52.75 84.54
N VAL A 107 8.32 51.55 84.46
CA VAL A 107 9.06 50.94 85.59
C VAL A 107 10.32 51.75 85.93
N ILE A 108 11.05 52.23 84.93
CA ILE A 108 12.27 53.02 85.10
C ILE A 108 11.95 54.43 85.66
N SER A 109 10.90 55.09 85.16
CA SER A 109 10.38 56.36 85.70
C SER A 109 10.01 56.24 87.18
N ASN A 110 9.23 55.22 87.56
CA ASN A 110 8.85 54.97 88.94
C ASN A 110 10.06 54.67 89.86
N ARG A 111 11.14 54.09 89.33
CA ARG A 111 12.40 53.91 90.07
C ARG A 111 13.15 55.23 90.24
N TYR A 112 13.23 56.06 89.19
CA TYR A 112 13.87 57.38 89.23
C TYR A 112 13.11 58.42 90.06
N ALA A 113 11.81 58.25 90.32
CA ALA A 113 10.99 59.18 91.09
C ALA A 113 11.45 59.41 92.55
N ARG A 114 12.41 58.60 93.05
CA ARG A 114 13.09 58.79 94.35
C ARG A 114 14.24 59.80 94.30
N PHE A 115 14.74 60.12 93.10
CA PHE A 115 15.92 60.95 92.86
C PHE A 115 15.63 62.15 91.94
N LEU A 116 14.59 62.06 91.10
CA LEU A 116 14.18 63.08 90.15
C LEU A 116 12.73 63.51 90.41
N ARG A 117 12.41 64.79 90.21
CA ARG A 117 11.07 65.35 90.43
C ARG A 117 10.18 65.16 89.20
N ARG A 118 9.28 64.16 89.23
CA ARG A 118 8.38 63.77 88.12
C ARG A 118 9.13 63.39 86.82
N PRO A 119 10.02 62.38 86.83
CA PRO A 119 10.80 61.99 85.66
C PRO A 119 9.91 61.35 84.59
N ILE A 120 9.89 61.94 83.40
CA ILE A 120 9.32 61.31 82.20
C ILE A 120 10.46 60.54 81.52
N VAL A 121 10.28 59.25 81.29
CA VAL A 121 11.30 58.35 80.72
C VAL A 121 10.75 57.67 79.49
N THR A 122 11.39 57.89 78.35
CA THR A 122 11.10 57.24 77.08
C THR A 122 12.12 56.13 76.84
N VAL A 123 11.68 54.98 76.32
CA VAL A 123 12.57 53.88 75.92
C VAL A 123 12.34 53.58 74.45
N SER A 124 13.40 53.66 73.65
CA SER A 124 13.41 53.29 72.24
C SER A 124 14.31 52.08 72.03
N LEU A 125 14.01 51.28 71.01
CA LEU A 125 14.84 50.13 70.63
C LEU A 125 15.83 50.56 69.55
N VAL A 126 17.14 50.45 69.83
CA VAL A 126 18.22 50.79 68.90
C VAL A 126 18.56 49.58 68.02
N ALA A 127 18.66 48.40 68.63
CA ALA A 127 18.84 47.15 67.90
C ALA A 127 18.13 45.99 68.63
N PRO A 128 17.16 45.31 67.98
CA PRO A 128 16.67 44.01 68.48
C PRO A 128 17.76 42.95 68.41
N ARG A 129 17.74 42.01 69.35
CA ARG A 129 18.57 40.80 69.31
C ARG A 129 18.26 39.91 68.10
N PRO A 130 19.25 39.20 67.53
CA PRO A 130 19.01 38.26 66.44
C PRO A 130 18.19 37.05 66.91
N LEU A 131 17.46 36.43 65.99
CA LEU A 131 16.59 35.29 66.24
C LEU A 131 17.32 33.97 65.95
N ASN A 132 17.34 33.03 66.89
CA ASN A 132 17.88 31.69 66.66
C ASN A 132 16.75 30.72 66.34
N VAL A 133 16.79 30.10 65.15
CA VAL A 133 15.80 29.10 64.73
C VAL A 133 16.48 27.86 64.17
N ALA A 134 15.88 26.68 64.36
CA ALA A 134 16.38 25.43 63.78
C ALA A 134 15.50 25.00 62.61
N VAL A 135 16.10 24.56 61.50
CA VAL A 135 15.38 24.05 60.32
C VAL A 135 15.79 22.60 60.03
N SER A 136 14.80 21.72 59.94
CA SER A 136 14.98 20.26 59.92
C SER A 136 14.00 19.55 58.98
N GLY A 137 14.31 18.31 58.57
CA GLY A 137 13.53 17.55 57.60
C GLY A 137 13.93 17.83 56.14
N GLU A 138 12.97 17.79 55.22
CA GLU A 138 13.13 17.91 53.75
C GLU A 138 13.35 19.37 53.27
N VAL A 139 14.45 19.95 53.70
CA VAL A 139 15.04 21.20 53.15
C VAL A 139 16.35 20.90 52.42
N ASN A 140 16.98 21.86 51.76
CA ASN A 140 18.27 21.63 51.08
C ASN A 140 19.46 21.72 52.03
N ARG A 141 19.42 22.56 53.07
CA ARG A 141 20.45 22.67 54.12
C ARG A 141 19.77 22.63 55.50
N PRO A 142 20.01 21.60 56.34
CA PRO A 142 19.49 21.55 57.70
C PRO A 142 20.43 22.25 58.66
N GLY A 143 19.93 22.77 59.77
CA GLY A 143 20.78 23.34 60.82
C GLY A 143 20.12 24.44 61.63
N ALA A 144 20.93 25.08 62.47
CA ALA A 144 20.57 26.33 63.14
C ALA A 144 20.85 27.53 62.23
N TYR A 145 19.94 28.49 62.23
CA TYR A 145 20.01 29.73 61.46
C TYR A 145 19.82 30.92 62.41
N VAL A 146 20.71 31.90 62.28
CA VAL A 146 20.65 33.17 63.02
C VAL A 146 20.08 34.22 62.06
N ILE A 147 18.87 34.71 62.36
CA ILE A 147 18.17 35.67 61.51
C ILE A 147 18.26 37.06 62.17
N PRO A 148 18.92 38.06 61.55
CA PRO A 148 18.94 39.41 62.07
C PRO A 148 17.53 40.02 62.02
N LEU A 149 17.11 40.65 63.11
CA LEU A 149 15.84 41.38 63.18
C LEU A 149 16.04 42.82 62.71
N THR A 150 15.15 43.33 61.86
CA THR A 150 15.17 44.71 61.39
C THR A 150 14.18 45.58 62.17
N ALA A 151 14.64 46.75 62.62
CA ALA A 151 13.77 47.80 63.14
C ALA A 151 13.34 48.70 61.97
N ALA A 152 12.04 48.88 61.78
CA ALA A 152 11.48 49.67 60.67
C ALA A 152 10.12 50.28 61.08
N GLY A 153 9.89 51.54 60.71
CA GLY A 153 8.57 52.19 60.85
C GLY A 153 8.02 52.32 62.28
N GLY A 154 8.86 52.19 63.31
CA GLY A 154 8.43 52.18 64.72
C GLY A 154 8.18 50.79 65.31
N GLY A 155 8.35 49.72 64.53
CA GLY A 155 8.24 48.33 64.98
C GLY A 155 9.50 47.49 64.71
N VAL A 156 9.45 46.22 65.12
CA VAL A 156 10.44 45.19 64.77
C VAL A 156 9.78 44.19 63.85
N GLN A 157 10.30 44.04 62.64
CA GLN A 157 9.78 43.04 61.71
C GLN A 157 10.20 41.64 62.16
N GLN A 158 9.23 40.83 62.60
CA GLN A 158 9.47 39.44 62.94
C GLN A 158 9.63 38.62 61.65
N PRO A 159 10.71 37.82 61.51
CA PRO A 159 10.93 37.03 60.32
C PRO A 159 9.92 35.89 60.23
N THR A 160 9.64 35.46 59.01
CA THR A 160 8.62 34.46 58.72
C THR A 160 9.23 33.11 58.36
N LEU A 161 8.38 32.08 58.33
CA LEU A 161 8.73 30.73 57.96
C LEU A 161 9.37 30.65 56.55
N THR A 162 8.87 31.42 55.57
CA THR A 162 9.46 31.48 54.23
C THR A 162 10.88 32.04 54.22
N GLN A 163 11.19 33.05 55.05
CA GLN A 163 12.56 33.59 55.16
C GLN A 163 13.53 32.53 55.72
N ALA A 164 13.14 31.82 56.78
CA ALA A 164 13.95 30.74 57.34
C ALA A 164 14.16 29.58 56.35
N LEU A 165 13.12 29.20 55.59
CA LEU A 165 13.23 28.19 54.54
C LEU A 165 14.12 28.66 53.38
N THR A 166 14.10 29.94 53.04
CA THR A 166 14.99 30.53 52.02
C THR A 166 16.45 30.47 52.46
N LEU A 167 16.74 30.81 53.72
CA LEU A 167 18.08 30.67 54.32
C LEU A 167 18.56 29.20 54.37
N ALA A 168 17.63 28.25 54.58
CA ALA A 168 17.87 26.82 54.46
C ALA A 168 18.10 26.31 53.01
N GLY A 169 18.21 27.22 52.03
CA GLY A 169 18.37 26.89 50.61
C GLY A 169 17.11 26.31 49.98
N GLY A 170 15.96 26.44 50.63
CA GLY A 170 14.67 25.96 50.15
C GLY A 170 14.31 24.52 50.54
N ILE A 171 13.16 24.07 50.06
CA ILE A 171 12.61 22.71 50.23
C ILE A 171 13.19 21.69 49.22
N THR A 172 13.16 20.40 49.54
CA THR A 172 13.32 19.32 48.53
C THR A 172 11.98 19.03 47.85
N GLN A 173 11.99 18.38 46.68
CA GLN A 173 10.74 17.94 46.03
C GLN A 173 10.02 16.80 46.78
N SER A 174 10.74 16.13 47.69
CA SER A 174 10.20 15.08 48.57
C SER A 174 9.53 15.64 49.84
N ALA A 175 9.46 16.97 50.02
CA ALA A 175 8.79 17.60 51.14
C ALA A 175 7.26 17.45 51.14
N ASN A 176 6.68 17.16 52.31
CA ASN A 176 5.26 17.27 52.58
C ASN A 176 4.90 18.69 53.04
N LEU A 177 4.47 19.53 52.09
CA LEU A 177 4.15 20.93 52.33
C LEU A 177 2.90 21.14 53.22
N ARG A 178 2.00 20.15 53.28
CA ARG A 178 0.77 20.22 54.09
C ARG A 178 0.98 19.78 55.54
N GLY A 179 2.14 19.20 55.83
CA GLY A 179 2.52 18.68 57.14
C GLY A 179 3.65 19.46 57.80
N ALA A 180 3.99 20.65 57.31
CA ALA A 180 5.04 21.47 57.90
C ALA A 180 4.67 21.88 59.35
N GLN A 181 5.66 21.91 60.24
CA GLN A 181 5.46 22.17 61.66
C GLN A 181 6.44 23.22 62.17
N VAL A 182 5.93 24.19 62.93
CA VAL A 182 6.74 25.08 63.78
C VAL A 182 6.52 24.67 65.23
N ARG A 183 7.56 24.09 65.84
CA ARG A 183 7.59 23.68 67.24
C ARG A 183 8.20 24.80 68.08
N ARG A 184 7.41 25.35 68.99
CA ARG A 184 7.69 26.57 69.77
C ARG A 184 7.71 26.26 71.26
N VAL A 185 8.80 26.57 71.94
CA VAL A 185 8.89 26.42 73.40
C VAL A 185 8.13 27.56 74.07
N THR A 186 7.30 27.23 75.06
CA THR A 186 6.54 28.20 75.87
C THR A 186 6.65 27.86 77.35
N ARG A 187 6.24 28.79 78.24
CA ARG A 187 6.21 28.56 79.70
C ARG A 187 5.32 27.39 80.13
N GLY A 188 4.42 26.90 79.26
CA GLY A 188 3.57 25.72 79.48
C GLY A 188 3.97 24.47 78.68
N GLY A 189 5.18 24.43 78.11
CA GLY A 189 5.67 23.33 77.27
C GLY A 189 5.76 23.66 75.78
N THR A 190 5.94 22.65 74.94
CA THR A 190 6.14 22.82 73.49
C THR A 190 4.80 22.91 72.76
N GLN A 191 4.49 24.09 72.21
CA GLN A 191 3.39 24.26 71.25
C GLN A 191 3.84 23.77 69.86
N THR A 192 3.02 22.99 69.17
CA THR A 192 3.24 22.65 67.75
C THR A 192 2.20 23.36 66.90
N ILE A 193 2.65 24.12 65.90
CA ILE A 193 1.83 24.85 64.94
C ILE A 193 1.96 24.14 63.60
N ASN A 194 0.87 23.57 63.09
CA ASN A 194 0.82 22.97 61.76
C ASN A 194 0.64 24.06 60.70
N VAL A 195 1.27 23.89 59.53
CA VAL A 195 1.28 24.86 58.43
C VAL A 195 1.06 24.14 57.09
N ASP A 196 0.17 24.68 56.25
CA ASP A 196 0.05 24.26 54.85
C ASP A 196 0.81 25.22 53.92
N LEU A 197 2.08 24.91 53.67
CA LEU A 197 2.94 25.62 52.72
C LEU A 197 2.47 25.47 51.26
N PHE A 198 1.61 24.50 50.95
CA PHE A 198 1.01 24.38 49.62
C PHE A 198 -0.17 25.35 49.46
N ALA A 199 -0.96 25.61 50.51
CA ALA A 199 -1.94 26.68 50.52
C ALA A 199 -1.27 28.07 50.38
N LEU A 200 -0.12 28.27 51.01
CA LEU A 200 0.70 29.47 50.81
C LEU A 200 1.12 29.64 49.35
N LEU A 201 1.71 28.61 48.73
CA LEU A 201 2.19 28.66 47.33
C LEU A 201 1.07 28.80 46.30
N ARG A 202 -0.03 28.06 46.45
CA ARG A 202 -1.08 27.95 45.42
C ARG A 202 -2.19 28.99 45.56
N ALA A 203 -2.51 29.42 46.78
CA ALA A 203 -3.61 30.35 47.05
C ALA A 203 -3.15 31.70 47.61
N GLY A 204 -1.84 31.89 47.87
CA GLY A 204 -1.32 33.10 48.47
C GLY A 204 -1.77 33.29 49.93
N ASP A 205 -2.12 32.22 50.64
CA ASP A 205 -2.64 32.31 52.01
C ASP A 205 -1.55 32.69 53.01
N LEU A 206 -1.26 33.99 53.14
CA LEU A 206 -0.23 34.54 54.01
C LEU A 206 -0.42 34.17 55.51
N ARG A 207 -1.61 33.71 55.92
CA ARG A 207 -1.84 33.19 57.28
C ARG A 207 -1.02 31.93 57.59
N GLN A 208 -0.51 31.26 56.55
CA GLN A 208 0.38 30.11 56.66
C GLN A 208 1.85 30.52 56.88
N ASP A 209 2.25 31.76 56.56
CA ASP A 209 3.64 32.22 56.74
C ASP A 209 3.88 32.72 58.18
N ILE A 210 3.86 31.77 59.12
CA ILE A 210 3.92 32.02 60.57
C ILE A 210 5.15 32.84 60.96
N THR A 211 4.96 33.93 61.72
CA THR A 211 6.09 34.68 62.29
C THR A 211 6.82 33.86 63.35
N LEU A 212 8.15 33.88 63.28
CA LEU A 212 9.03 33.05 64.10
C LEU A 212 9.43 33.76 65.41
N ARG A 213 9.86 32.96 66.37
CA ARG A 213 10.37 33.38 67.68
C ARG A 213 11.69 32.66 67.99
N ASP A 214 12.45 33.22 68.92
CA ASP A 214 13.72 32.68 69.37
C ASP A 214 13.51 31.28 70.00
N GLY A 215 14.28 30.30 69.52
CA GLY A 215 14.13 28.89 69.88
C GLY A 215 13.07 28.10 69.10
N ASP A 216 12.41 28.68 68.10
CA ASP A 216 11.50 27.91 67.23
C ASP A 216 12.25 26.86 66.40
N THR A 217 11.69 25.66 66.31
CA THR A 217 12.17 24.57 65.46
C THR A 217 11.18 24.28 64.34
N ILE A 218 11.61 24.53 63.11
CA ILE A 218 10.90 24.24 61.87
C ILE A 218 11.21 22.80 61.46
N PHE A 219 10.17 22.01 61.21
CA PHE A 219 10.26 20.63 60.73
C PHE A 219 9.39 20.44 59.48
N ILE A 220 10.03 20.00 58.39
CA ILE A 220 9.39 19.70 57.11
C ILE A 220 9.41 18.18 56.89
N PRO A 221 8.32 17.44 57.16
CA PRO A 221 8.33 15.99 57.01
C PRO A 221 8.47 15.54 55.55
N THR A 222 9.02 14.34 55.34
CA THR A 222 9.04 13.68 54.03
C THR A 222 7.64 13.26 53.61
N ALA A 223 7.29 13.45 52.34
CA ALA A 223 6.03 13.01 51.75
C ALA A 223 6.05 11.49 51.48
N THR A 224 5.02 10.80 51.97
CA THR A 224 4.81 9.36 51.74
C THR A 224 4.64 9.04 50.26
N SER A 225 4.04 9.94 49.48
CA SER A 225 3.89 9.83 48.03
C SER A 225 4.10 11.18 47.34
N THR A 226 4.64 11.19 46.12
CA THR A 226 4.71 12.39 45.27
C THR A 226 3.43 12.56 44.47
N ASN A 227 2.72 13.68 44.66
CA ASN A 227 1.61 14.05 43.77
C ASN A 227 2.17 14.75 42.51
N LEU A 228 2.01 14.12 41.34
CA LEU A 228 2.47 14.65 40.05
C LEU A 228 1.92 16.04 39.74
N ALA A 229 0.66 16.32 40.11
CA ALA A 229 0.03 17.63 39.86
C ALA A 229 0.54 18.74 40.80
N GLU A 230 1.19 18.39 41.92
CA GLU A 230 1.84 19.35 42.81
C GLU A 230 3.35 19.51 42.49
N ALA A 231 3.96 18.57 41.76
CA ALA A 231 5.41 18.53 41.55
C ALA A 231 5.98 19.75 40.78
N PRO A 232 5.35 20.27 39.69
CA PRO A 232 5.79 21.53 39.07
C PRO A 232 5.70 22.71 40.05
N ILE A 233 4.61 22.83 40.81
CA ILE A 233 4.41 23.90 41.80
C ILE A 233 5.49 23.85 42.90
N LYS A 234 5.94 22.65 43.30
CA LYS A 234 7.07 22.45 44.23
C LYS A 234 8.42 22.76 43.59
N ALA A 235 8.56 22.63 42.27
CA ALA A 235 9.79 22.92 41.55
C ALA A 235 9.98 24.43 41.34
N ASP A 236 8.88 25.12 41.04
CA ASP A 236 8.84 26.53 40.65
C ASP A 236 8.70 27.50 41.85
N ALA A 237 8.47 26.96 43.05
CA ALA A 237 8.33 27.73 44.29
C ALA A 237 9.55 28.65 44.57
N SER A 238 9.29 29.87 45.04
CA SER A 238 10.30 30.90 45.33
C SER A 238 11.33 30.49 46.40
N PHE A 239 11.01 29.46 47.19
CA PHE A 239 11.89 28.81 48.18
C PHE A 239 12.22 27.36 47.77
N ALA A 240 12.42 27.10 46.49
CA ALA A 240 13.04 25.89 45.95
C ALA A 240 14.47 26.22 45.47
N PRO A 241 15.36 25.22 45.28
CA PRO A 241 16.75 25.48 44.90
C PRO A 241 16.87 26.07 43.49
N ALA A 242 18.00 26.73 43.20
CA ALA A 242 18.23 27.46 41.95
C ALA A 242 17.89 26.62 40.71
N GLN A 243 17.01 27.13 39.85
CA GLN A 243 16.42 26.37 38.73
C GLN A 243 17.42 26.13 37.59
N ASN A 244 18.38 27.04 37.39
CA ASN A 244 19.31 27.04 36.27
C ASN A 244 20.65 26.35 36.60
N GLN A 245 20.60 25.06 37.01
CA GLN A 245 21.79 24.22 37.21
C GLN A 245 21.64 22.88 36.47
N PRO A 246 22.73 22.35 35.86
CA PRO A 246 22.70 21.03 35.24
C PRO A 246 22.54 19.93 36.29
N LEU A 247 21.70 18.93 35.99
CA LEU A 247 21.44 17.81 36.88
C LEU A 247 22.13 16.53 36.37
N ASN A 248 22.84 15.86 37.27
CA ASN A 248 23.36 14.52 37.04
C ASN A 248 22.28 13.51 37.43
N VAL A 249 21.76 12.79 36.43
CA VAL A 249 20.72 11.76 36.61
C VAL A 249 21.18 10.47 35.94
N VAL A 250 20.53 9.35 36.23
CA VAL A 250 20.82 8.06 35.59
C VAL A 250 19.59 7.64 34.79
N VAL A 251 19.75 7.29 33.50
CA VAL A 251 18.64 6.85 32.64
C VAL A 251 18.88 5.41 32.21
N VAL A 252 17.95 4.50 32.48
CA VAL A 252 18.13 3.05 32.26
C VAL A 252 16.90 2.39 31.65
N GLY A 253 17.13 1.23 31.01
CA GLY A 253 16.11 0.46 30.29
C GLY A 253 16.08 0.79 28.80
N GLU A 254 14.87 0.99 28.27
CA GLU A 254 14.59 1.16 26.83
C GLU A 254 14.83 2.59 26.33
N VAL A 255 16.06 3.09 26.52
CA VAL A 255 16.56 4.38 26.00
C VAL A 255 17.86 4.18 25.21
N THR A 256 18.03 4.87 24.08
CA THR A 256 19.13 4.64 23.13
C THR A 256 20.50 4.53 23.82
N ARG A 257 20.85 5.48 24.69
CA ARG A 257 22.10 5.54 25.46
C ARG A 257 21.82 5.46 26.98
N PRO A 258 21.82 4.26 27.58
CA PRO A 258 21.60 4.12 29.02
C PRO A 258 22.87 4.51 29.81
N GLY A 259 22.70 4.89 31.07
CA GLY A 259 23.77 5.26 31.99
C GLY A 259 23.59 6.66 32.60
N PRO A 260 24.66 7.23 33.21
CA PRO A 260 24.66 8.59 33.71
C PRO A 260 24.47 9.61 32.57
N GLN A 261 23.64 10.63 32.81
CA GLN A 261 23.36 11.72 31.89
C GLN A 261 23.49 13.06 32.63
N VAL A 262 24.15 14.03 32.00
CA VAL A 262 24.21 15.43 32.50
C VAL A 262 23.17 16.24 31.74
N VAL A 263 22.04 16.52 32.38
CA VAL A 263 20.90 17.16 31.74
C VAL A 263 20.92 18.65 32.08
N GLN A 264 21.18 19.46 31.07
CA GLN A 264 21.18 20.92 31.18
C GLN A 264 19.74 21.45 31.26
N PRO A 265 19.49 22.60 31.93
CA PRO A 265 18.24 23.35 31.83
C PRO A 265 17.87 23.67 30.38
N ASP A 266 16.60 23.98 30.12
CA ASP A 266 16.19 24.41 28.79
C ASP A 266 16.48 25.91 28.53
N GLN A 267 16.19 26.39 27.33
CA GLN A 267 16.45 27.79 26.93
C GLN A 267 15.59 28.82 27.68
N SER A 268 14.53 28.40 28.39
CA SER A 268 13.75 29.26 29.28
C SER A 268 14.31 29.31 30.71
N GLY A 269 15.36 28.52 31.00
CA GLY A 269 15.91 28.33 32.34
C GLY A 269 15.09 27.37 33.21
N ALA A 270 14.10 26.68 32.64
CA ALA A 270 13.29 25.72 33.37
C ALA A 270 14.11 24.47 33.72
N ARG A 271 13.77 23.85 34.86
CA ARG A 271 14.50 22.70 35.38
C ARG A 271 14.41 21.50 34.45
N PRO A 272 15.48 20.67 34.36
CA PRO A 272 15.43 19.41 33.63
C PRO A 272 14.27 18.50 34.05
N SER A 273 13.54 17.99 33.06
CA SER A 273 12.41 17.08 33.23
C SER A 273 12.72 15.66 32.74
N VAL A 274 11.81 14.71 32.99
CA VAL A 274 11.91 13.32 32.53
C VAL A 274 12.04 13.25 31.00
N SER A 275 11.22 13.97 30.25
CA SER A 275 11.28 13.99 28.78
C SER A 275 12.62 14.51 28.29
N ARG A 276 13.15 15.55 28.95
CA ARG A 276 14.46 16.14 28.62
C ARG A 276 15.63 15.21 28.94
N ALA A 277 15.58 14.46 30.05
CA ALA A 277 16.59 13.45 30.36
C ALA A 277 16.60 12.30 29.34
N ILE A 278 15.42 11.88 28.86
CA ILE A 278 15.28 10.87 27.81
C ILE A 278 15.83 11.39 26.47
N GLN A 279 15.58 12.66 26.11
CA GLN A 279 16.20 13.29 24.94
C GLN A 279 17.74 13.28 25.01
N VAL A 280 18.31 13.61 26.16
CA VAL A 280 19.77 13.59 26.38
C VAL A 280 20.31 12.15 26.34
N ALA A 281 19.56 11.17 26.84
CA ALA A 281 19.82 9.74 26.64
C ALA A 281 19.66 9.28 25.16
N GLY A 282 19.34 10.18 24.23
CA GLY A 282 19.22 9.88 22.80
C GLY A 282 17.89 9.24 22.41
N GLY A 283 16.82 9.44 23.20
CA GLY A 283 15.47 8.95 22.94
C GLY A 283 15.15 7.57 23.51
N VAL A 284 13.89 7.15 23.37
CA VAL A 284 13.39 5.79 23.72
C VAL A 284 13.44 4.83 22.52
N THR A 285 13.63 3.54 22.77
CA THR A 285 13.39 2.49 21.74
C THR A 285 11.88 2.33 21.52
N GLN A 286 11.46 1.73 20.40
CA GLN A 286 10.03 1.50 20.15
C GLN A 286 9.43 0.44 21.08
N THR A 287 10.28 -0.33 21.77
CA THR A 287 9.87 -1.35 22.74
C THR A 287 9.52 -0.76 24.12
N ALA A 288 9.75 0.54 24.32
CA ALA A 288 9.57 1.26 25.58
C ALA A 288 8.10 1.36 26.04
N ASN A 289 7.89 1.12 27.33
CA ASN A 289 6.59 1.23 28.01
C ASN A 289 6.37 2.64 28.57
N LEU A 290 5.96 3.57 27.71
CA LEU A 290 5.70 4.96 28.09
C LEU A 290 4.59 5.16 29.14
N ARG A 291 3.80 4.13 29.46
CA ARG A 291 2.77 4.17 30.53
C ARG A 291 3.33 3.90 31.93
N GLN A 292 4.50 3.26 32.01
CA GLN A 292 5.08 2.72 33.25
C GLN A 292 6.51 3.22 33.49
N VAL A 293 6.88 4.38 32.93
CA VAL A 293 8.15 5.05 33.25
C VAL A 293 8.17 5.36 34.75
N GLN A 294 9.32 5.23 35.40
CA GLN A 294 9.47 5.45 36.83
C GLN A 294 10.65 6.38 37.10
N VAL A 295 10.48 7.36 37.99
CA VAL A 295 11.60 8.10 38.57
C VAL A 295 11.84 7.56 39.97
N ARG A 296 13.00 6.93 40.18
CA ARG A 296 13.48 6.48 41.48
C ARG A 296 14.32 7.60 42.08
N ARG A 297 13.88 8.12 43.22
CA ARG A 297 14.36 9.34 43.87
C ARG A 297 14.73 9.06 45.32
N THR A 298 15.99 9.27 45.68
CA THR A 298 16.46 9.11 47.05
C THR A 298 16.05 10.32 47.88
N THR A 299 15.33 10.11 48.99
CA THR A 299 14.98 11.17 49.95
C THR A 299 16.18 11.50 50.83
N ARG A 300 16.12 12.61 51.59
CA ARG A 300 17.20 12.96 52.55
C ARG A 300 17.43 11.85 53.59
N GLY A 301 16.40 11.09 53.95
CA GLY A 301 16.50 9.95 54.85
C GLY A 301 17.09 8.67 54.23
N GLY A 302 17.57 8.72 52.98
CA GLY A 302 18.15 7.57 52.27
C GLY A 302 17.13 6.59 51.69
N ALA A 303 15.83 6.79 51.91
CA ALA A 303 14.78 5.94 51.34
C ALA A 303 14.55 6.26 49.86
N VAL A 304 14.38 5.25 49.01
CA VAL A 304 14.13 5.44 47.57
C VAL A 304 12.64 5.47 47.29
N GLN A 305 12.11 6.65 46.99
CA GLN A 305 10.75 6.87 46.51
C GLN A 305 10.66 6.53 45.02
N THR A 306 9.68 5.71 44.63
CA THR A 306 9.43 5.38 43.21
C THR A 306 8.19 6.12 42.72
N ILE A 307 8.37 6.99 41.73
CA ILE A 307 7.33 7.89 41.21
C ILE A 307 6.93 7.39 39.81
N PRO A 308 5.72 6.83 39.62
CA PRO A 308 5.25 6.41 38.30
C PRO A 308 4.90 7.62 37.44
N VAL A 309 5.20 7.53 36.14
CA VAL A 309 5.04 8.59 35.14
C VAL A 309 4.49 8.01 33.85
N ASN A 310 3.43 8.62 33.31
CA ASN A 310 2.81 8.20 32.04
C ASN A 310 3.14 9.21 30.92
N LEU A 311 4.28 9.03 30.28
CA LEU A 311 4.70 9.85 29.14
C LEU A 311 3.80 9.69 27.91
N GLU A 312 3.04 8.60 27.78
CA GLU A 312 2.07 8.50 26.68
C GLU A 312 0.99 9.60 26.78
N ARG A 313 0.56 9.97 27.99
CA ARG A 313 -0.34 11.13 28.21
C ARG A 313 0.33 12.47 27.87
N LEU A 314 1.61 12.65 28.19
CA LEU A 314 2.36 13.84 27.79
C LEU A 314 2.35 14.00 26.26
N LEU A 315 2.64 12.93 25.53
CA LEU A 315 2.82 12.95 24.08
C LEU A 315 1.50 12.94 23.28
N ARG A 316 0.46 12.23 23.74
CA ARG A 316 -0.84 12.19 23.06
C ARG A 316 -1.75 13.38 23.33
N VAL A 317 -1.75 13.91 24.57
CA VAL A 317 -2.73 14.93 25.01
C VAL A 317 -2.09 16.16 25.68
N GLY A 318 -0.76 16.30 25.62
CA GLY A 318 -0.06 17.49 26.14
C GLY A 318 -0.06 17.60 27.67
N ASP A 319 -0.29 16.50 28.39
CA ASP A 319 -0.42 16.49 29.84
C ASP A 319 0.92 16.72 30.55
N ARG A 320 1.28 18.00 30.72
CA ARG A 320 2.51 18.44 31.40
C ARG A 320 2.64 17.98 32.85
N THR A 321 1.58 17.50 33.51
CA THR A 321 1.73 16.89 34.85
C THR A 321 2.57 15.61 34.83
N GLN A 322 2.71 15.01 33.65
CA GLN A 322 3.50 13.80 33.42
C GLN A 322 4.96 14.10 33.05
N ASP A 323 5.37 15.36 32.83
CA ASP A 323 6.78 15.68 32.62
C ASP A 323 7.45 16.10 33.94
N LEU A 324 7.67 15.11 34.81
CA LEU A 324 8.13 15.34 36.19
C LEU A 324 9.47 16.11 36.22
N PRO A 325 9.59 17.22 36.97
CA PRO A 325 10.86 17.88 37.24
C PRO A 325 11.81 16.98 38.04
N LEU A 326 13.06 16.86 37.57
CA LEU A 326 14.07 15.99 38.15
C LEU A 326 14.85 16.68 39.30
N GLN A 327 15.59 15.86 40.04
CA GLN A 327 16.56 16.25 41.06
C GLN A 327 17.90 15.55 40.83
N GLN A 328 18.96 16.09 41.44
CA GLN A 328 20.30 15.49 41.45
C GLN A 328 20.25 14.06 41.99
N GLY A 329 20.76 13.09 41.21
CA GLY A 329 20.80 11.68 41.58
C GLY A 329 19.51 10.88 41.31
N ASP A 330 18.48 11.48 40.71
CA ASP A 330 17.31 10.73 40.24
C ASP A 330 17.73 9.65 39.23
N THR A 331 17.08 8.48 39.30
CA THR A 331 17.20 7.42 38.30
C THR A 331 15.88 7.26 37.53
N VAL A 332 15.89 7.64 36.25
CA VAL A 332 14.78 7.44 35.31
C VAL A 332 14.86 6.03 34.74
N VAL A 333 13.84 5.21 35.01
CA VAL A 333 13.70 3.84 34.51
C VAL A 333 12.61 3.82 33.43
N VAL A 334 12.96 3.38 32.23
CA VAL A 334 12.02 3.16 31.12
C VAL A 334 11.88 1.65 30.90
N PRO A 335 10.80 0.99 31.38
CA PRO A 335 10.66 -0.45 31.21
C PRO A 335 10.40 -0.86 29.76
N THR A 336 10.80 -2.07 29.40
CA THR A 336 10.33 -2.75 28.19
C THR A 336 8.83 -3.06 28.34
N ALA A 337 8.04 -2.91 27.27
CA ALA A 337 6.63 -3.26 27.28
C ALA A 337 6.40 -4.77 27.16
N ALA A 338 5.41 -5.31 27.87
CA ALA A 338 5.01 -6.72 27.79
C ALA A 338 4.42 -7.09 26.40
N SER A 339 3.83 -6.12 25.72
CA SER A 339 3.34 -6.21 24.33
C SER A 339 3.43 -4.84 23.69
N VAL A 340 3.90 -4.76 22.44
CA VAL A 340 3.97 -3.51 21.66
C VAL A 340 3.13 -3.71 20.39
N ASN A 341 2.39 -2.68 19.98
CA ASN A 341 1.73 -2.64 18.68
C ASN A 341 2.30 -1.52 17.79
N LEU A 342 2.04 -1.59 16.48
CA LEU A 342 2.54 -0.61 15.51
C LEU A 342 2.08 0.83 15.81
N GLN A 343 0.91 1.01 16.43
CA GLN A 343 0.43 2.33 16.84
C GLN A 343 1.31 2.95 17.94
N GLN A 344 1.73 2.17 18.95
CA GLN A 344 2.64 2.65 19.99
C GLN A 344 4.04 2.91 19.41
N ALA A 345 4.54 2.02 18.55
CA ALA A 345 5.85 2.19 17.88
C ALA A 345 5.88 3.44 16.98
N SER A 346 4.82 3.67 16.19
CA SER A 346 4.71 4.85 15.33
C SER A 346 4.45 6.14 16.11
N LEU A 347 3.78 6.09 17.26
CA LEU A 347 3.71 7.25 18.17
C LEU A 347 5.08 7.60 18.76
N ILE A 348 5.83 6.61 19.26
CA ILE A 348 7.20 6.82 19.73
C ILE A 348 8.06 7.46 18.64
N ALA A 349 8.04 6.90 17.43
CA ALA A 349 8.81 7.37 16.28
C ALA A 349 8.57 8.85 15.90
N ASN A 350 7.33 9.34 16.05
CA ASN A 350 6.94 10.69 15.63
C ASN A 350 7.04 11.74 16.76
N THR A 351 7.71 11.43 17.88
CA THR A 351 7.78 12.33 19.05
C THR A 351 9.15 12.96 19.26
N SER A 352 9.19 14.06 20.00
CA SER A 352 10.44 14.71 20.44
C SER A 352 11.27 13.89 21.43
N ILE A 353 10.85 12.66 21.78
CA ILE A 353 11.64 11.68 22.54
C ILE A 353 12.02 10.44 21.71
N ALA A 354 11.78 10.45 20.39
CA ALA A 354 12.29 9.44 19.46
C ALA A 354 13.84 9.43 19.41
N PRO A 355 14.49 8.37 18.88
CA PRO A 355 15.93 8.36 18.75
C PRO A 355 16.46 9.45 17.81
N THR A 356 17.38 10.28 18.30
CA THR A 356 17.77 11.54 17.64
C THR A 356 18.87 11.41 16.56
N GLN A 357 19.24 10.19 16.17
CA GLN A 357 20.22 9.93 15.11
C GLN A 357 19.75 8.78 14.23
N ALA A 358 19.64 9.02 12.92
CA ALA A 358 19.55 7.94 11.95
C ALA A 358 20.93 7.32 11.74
N GLN A 359 21.05 6.04 12.05
CA GLN A 359 22.28 5.27 11.91
C GLN A 359 22.07 4.20 10.84
N THR A 360 23.16 3.76 10.20
CA THR A 360 23.12 2.58 9.33
C THR A 360 22.90 1.34 10.18
N LEU A 361 21.86 0.57 9.87
CA LEU A 361 21.46 -0.61 10.65
C LEU A 361 21.87 -1.89 9.95
N ASN A 362 22.35 -2.85 10.74
CA ASN A 362 22.52 -4.23 10.32
C ASN A 362 21.25 -4.99 10.72
N VAL A 363 20.48 -5.45 9.74
CA VAL A 363 19.25 -6.23 9.93
C VAL A 363 19.35 -7.52 9.12
N VAL A 364 18.53 -8.52 9.44
CA VAL A 364 18.39 -9.74 8.63
C VAL A 364 17.07 -9.65 7.86
N VAL A 365 17.10 -9.88 6.56
CA VAL A 365 15.89 -9.98 5.73
C VAL A 365 15.77 -11.41 5.21
N ALA A 366 14.66 -12.09 5.46
CA ALA A 366 14.48 -13.51 5.19
C ALA A 366 13.08 -13.81 4.63
N GLY A 367 12.93 -14.99 4.04
CA GLY A 367 11.74 -15.34 3.27
C GLY A 367 11.79 -14.73 1.86
N GLU A 368 10.63 -14.38 1.30
CA GLU A 368 10.43 -14.14 -0.13
C GLU A 368 10.95 -12.77 -0.64
N VAL A 369 12.27 -12.57 -0.59
CA VAL A 369 13.00 -11.37 -1.07
C VAL A 369 14.08 -11.72 -2.08
N THR A 370 14.45 -10.80 -2.97
CA THR A 370 15.43 -11.07 -4.04
C THR A 370 16.81 -11.50 -3.50
N ARG A 371 17.22 -10.99 -2.33
CA ARG A 371 18.48 -11.35 -1.65
C ARG A 371 18.27 -11.55 -0.15
N PRO A 372 17.94 -12.77 0.31
CA PRO A 372 17.83 -13.07 1.74
C PRO A 372 19.21 -13.07 2.42
N GLY A 373 19.24 -12.78 3.72
CA GLY A 373 20.45 -12.72 4.55
C GLY A 373 20.62 -11.40 5.30
N PRO A 374 21.81 -11.15 5.88
CA PRO A 374 22.15 -9.87 6.50
C PRO A 374 22.18 -8.73 5.46
N GLN A 375 21.54 -7.61 5.79
CA GLN A 375 21.49 -6.40 4.98
C GLN A 375 22.00 -5.20 5.79
N ILE A 376 22.85 -4.39 5.16
CA ILE A 376 23.35 -3.12 5.70
C ILE A 376 22.45 -2.02 5.15
N VAL A 377 21.55 -1.50 5.96
CA VAL A 377 20.49 -0.57 5.55
C VAL A 377 20.85 0.84 6.02
N PRO A 378 21.31 1.73 5.12
CA PRO A 378 21.61 3.10 5.47
C PRO A 378 20.31 3.90 5.71
N PRO A 379 20.39 5.05 6.41
CA PRO A 379 19.34 6.08 6.41
C PRO A 379 18.86 6.43 5.01
N ASP A 380 17.68 7.03 4.92
CA ASP A 380 17.20 7.58 3.65
C ASP A 380 17.92 8.89 3.27
N GLN A 381 17.61 9.43 2.08
CA GLN A 381 18.23 10.66 1.57
C GLN A 381 17.87 11.92 2.39
N SER A 382 16.87 11.87 3.26
CA SER A 382 16.50 12.95 4.20
C SER A 382 17.20 12.85 5.55
N GLY A 383 17.93 11.76 5.80
CA GLY A 383 18.47 11.44 7.13
C GLY A 383 17.44 10.85 8.08
N THR A 384 16.33 10.30 7.58
CA THR A 384 15.34 9.57 8.39
C THR A 384 15.85 8.16 8.69
N GLN A 385 15.46 7.63 9.86
CA GLN A 385 15.84 6.27 10.31
C GLN A 385 15.36 5.19 9.31
N PRO A 386 16.13 4.10 9.11
CA PRO A 386 15.73 3.04 8.18
C PRO A 386 14.42 2.34 8.56
N THR A 387 13.56 2.08 7.57
CA THR A 387 12.29 1.36 7.73
C THR A 387 12.28 0.00 7.04
N ILE A 388 11.24 -0.82 7.28
CA ILE A 388 11.02 -2.08 6.56
C ILE A 388 11.05 -1.84 5.03
N SER A 389 10.36 -0.80 4.54
CA SER A 389 10.32 -0.51 3.11
C SER A 389 11.72 -0.23 2.54
N ARG A 390 12.59 0.42 3.32
CA ARG A 390 13.99 0.66 2.96
C ARG A 390 14.83 -0.62 3.01
N ALA A 391 14.65 -1.48 4.00
CA ALA A 391 15.35 -2.77 4.09
C ALA A 391 14.97 -3.73 2.93
N ILE A 392 13.70 -3.74 2.53
CA ILE A 392 13.21 -4.49 1.36
C ILE A 392 13.86 -3.99 0.06
N GLN A 393 13.96 -2.67 -0.13
CA GLN A 393 14.68 -2.10 -1.29
C GLN A 393 16.16 -2.54 -1.30
N VAL A 394 16.83 -2.52 -0.14
CA VAL A 394 18.22 -2.97 -0.02
C VAL A 394 18.37 -4.47 -0.27
N ALA A 395 17.41 -5.30 0.17
CA ALA A 395 17.32 -6.72 -0.20
C ALA A 395 17.03 -6.95 -1.70
N GLY A 396 16.79 -5.89 -2.49
CA GLY A 396 16.55 -5.96 -3.93
C GLY A 396 15.08 -6.21 -4.30
N GLY A 397 14.14 -5.85 -3.43
CA GLY A 397 12.70 -6.05 -3.63
C GLY A 397 12.16 -7.37 -3.08
N VAL A 398 10.84 -7.54 -3.18
CA VAL A 398 10.14 -8.77 -2.77
C VAL A 398 9.81 -9.62 -3.98
N SER A 399 9.69 -10.93 -3.77
CA SER A 399 9.17 -11.83 -4.79
C SER A 399 7.65 -11.65 -4.95
N PRO A 400 7.09 -11.76 -6.17
CA PRO A 400 5.67 -12.01 -6.41
C PRO A 400 5.01 -13.14 -5.59
N SER A 401 5.79 -14.08 -5.06
CA SER A 401 5.34 -15.17 -4.17
C SER A 401 5.29 -14.77 -2.68
N ALA A 402 5.68 -13.55 -2.33
CA ALA A 402 5.59 -12.99 -0.98
C ALA A 402 4.15 -12.69 -0.55
N ASP A 403 3.82 -12.95 0.71
CA ASP A 403 2.62 -12.45 1.37
C ASP A 403 2.93 -11.18 2.17
N LEU A 404 2.60 -10.03 1.59
CA LEU A 404 2.80 -8.72 2.18
C LEU A 404 1.79 -8.37 3.29
N SER A 405 0.76 -9.20 3.51
CA SER A 405 -0.24 -8.97 4.57
C SER A 405 0.19 -9.53 5.93
N ARG A 406 1.18 -10.44 5.95
CA ARG A 406 1.65 -11.19 7.14
C ARG A 406 3.16 -11.08 7.37
N VAL A 407 3.78 -9.94 7.03
CA VAL A 407 5.22 -9.72 7.30
C VAL A 407 5.46 -9.71 8.82
N GLU A 408 6.49 -10.40 9.29
CA GLU A 408 6.85 -10.43 10.71
C GLU A 408 8.22 -9.74 10.91
N VAL A 409 8.29 -8.73 11.78
CA VAL A 409 9.58 -8.24 12.29
C VAL A 409 9.81 -8.76 13.69
N ARG A 410 10.96 -9.40 13.90
CA ARG A 410 11.42 -9.94 15.18
C ARG A 410 12.53 -9.05 15.72
N ARG A 411 12.24 -8.37 16.84
CA ARG A 411 13.17 -7.46 17.53
C ARG A 411 13.66 -8.09 18.83
N VAL A 412 14.96 -8.03 19.09
CA VAL A 412 15.53 -8.46 20.38
C VAL A 412 15.53 -7.26 21.32
N THR A 413 14.73 -7.34 22.39
CA THR A 413 14.70 -6.32 23.46
C THR A 413 15.98 -6.36 24.30
N ARG A 414 16.23 -5.32 25.10
CA ARG A 414 17.43 -5.24 25.95
C ARG A 414 17.48 -6.28 27.05
N GLY A 415 16.33 -6.83 27.44
CA GLY A 415 16.21 -7.99 28.33
C GLY A 415 16.43 -9.35 27.63
N GLY A 416 16.81 -9.37 26.35
CA GLY A 416 16.98 -10.59 25.55
C GLY A 416 15.70 -11.25 25.05
N ALA A 417 14.52 -10.76 25.48
CA ALA A 417 13.23 -11.27 25.00
C ALA A 417 12.97 -10.83 23.54
N ILE A 418 12.42 -11.73 22.73
CA ILE A 418 12.08 -11.46 21.33
C ILE A 418 10.64 -10.93 21.24
N GLN A 419 10.48 -9.69 20.82
CA GLN A 419 9.18 -9.14 20.42
C GLN A 419 8.91 -9.43 18.93
N ARG A 420 7.64 -9.63 18.59
CA ARG A 420 7.17 -9.92 17.23
C ARG A 420 6.16 -8.86 16.79
N TYR A 421 6.41 -8.22 15.66
CA TYR A 421 5.52 -7.25 15.04
C TYR A 421 4.93 -7.84 13.78
N ALA A 422 3.62 -8.08 13.76
CA ALA A 422 2.88 -8.36 12.53
C ALA A 422 2.66 -7.05 11.78
N VAL A 423 3.05 -7.01 10.50
CA VAL A 423 3.05 -5.83 9.64
C VAL A 423 2.33 -6.14 8.34
N ASN A 424 1.41 -5.25 7.94
CA ASN A 424 0.68 -5.37 6.69
C ASN A 424 1.19 -4.34 5.67
N LEU A 425 2.21 -4.71 4.89
CA LEU A 425 2.73 -3.87 3.82
C LEU A 425 1.76 -3.73 2.64
N GLU A 426 0.75 -4.60 2.50
CA GLU A 426 -0.32 -4.42 1.52
C GLU A 426 -1.14 -3.14 1.83
N GLN A 427 -1.35 -2.81 3.10
CA GLN A 427 -1.96 -1.54 3.53
C GLN A 427 -1.05 -0.33 3.27
N LEU A 428 0.28 -0.47 3.43
CA LEU A 428 1.23 0.56 3.00
C LEU A 428 1.12 0.84 1.48
N LEU A 429 1.12 -0.21 0.67
CA LEU A 429 1.10 -0.09 -0.80
C LEU A 429 -0.26 0.36 -1.37
N ARG A 430 -1.40 0.03 -0.72
CA ARG A 430 -2.74 0.38 -1.21
C ARG A 430 -3.35 1.63 -0.59
N ALA A 431 -3.17 1.83 0.71
CA ALA A 431 -3.79 2.92 1.46
C ALA A 431 -2.80 4.02 1.88
N GLY A 432 -1.49 3.81 1.67
CA GLY A 432 -0.45 4.73 2.12
C GLY A 432 -0.27 4.75 3.64
N ASP A 433 -0.71 3.69 4.35
CA ASP A 433 -0.63 3.60 5.80
C ASP A 433 0.83 3.47 6.28
N ARG A 434 1.44 4.62 6.59
CA ARG A 434 2.80 4.70 7.14
C ARG A 434 2.96 4.08 8.52
N THR A 435 1.88 3.72 9.24
CA THR A 435 2.03 2.98 10.51
C THR A 435 2.51 1.53 10.28
N GLN A 436 2.39 1.04 9.05
CA GLN A 436 2.92 -0.26 8.61
C GLN A 436 4.40 -0.19 8.19
N ASP A 437 4.94 0.99 7.85
CA ASP A 437 6.37 1.12 7.53
C ASP A 437 7.20 1.30 8.80
N LEU A 438 7.25 0.23 9.60
CA LEU A 438 7.92 0.22 10.90
C LEU A 438 9.39 0.63 10.76
N ILE A 439 9.82 1.60 11.57
CA ILE A 439 11.23 1.96 11.72
C ILE A 439 11.98 0.82 12.41
N LEU A 440 13.13 0.47 11.88
CA LEU A 440 13.95 -0.66 12.32
C LEU A 440 14.89 -0.28 13.46
N GLU A 441 15.30 -1.28 14.23
CA GLU A 441 16.38 -1.18 15.21
C GLU A 441 17.51 -2.19 14.87
N GLN A 442 18.68 -1.99 15.47
CA GLN A 442 19.87 -2.80 15.20
C GLN A 442 19.63 -4.28 15.55
N GLY A 443 19.85 -5.19 14.58
CA GLY A 443 19.66 -6.62 14.76
C GLY A 443 18.22 -7.13 14.53
N ASP A 444 17.31 -6.28 14.05
CA ASP A 444 15.98 -6.73 13.62
C ASP A 444 16.06 -7.85 12.57
N THR A 445 15.17 -8.83 12.68
CA THR A 445 14.96 -9.86 11.66
C THR A 445 13.59 -9.71 11.02
N ILE A 446 13.56 -9.28 9.76
CA ILE A 446 12.37 -9.15 8.92
C ILE A 446 12.14 -10.48 8.20
N TYR A 447 10.99 -11.11 8.40
CA TYR A 447 10.57 -12.32 7.72
C TYR A 447 9.34 -12.05 6.86
N ILE A 448 9.46 -12.32 5.55
CA ILE A 448 8.38 -12.17 4.57
C ILE A 448 7.91 -13.58 4.17
N PRO A 449 6.77 -14.07 4.70
CA PRO A 449 6.30 -15.42 4.41
C PRO A 449 5.86 -15.57 2.94
N PRO A 450 5.88 -16.79 2.39
CA PRO A 450 5.23 -17.08 1.13
C PRO A 450 3.71 -17.08 1.26
N THR A 451 3.02 -16.69 0.17
CA THR A 451 1.59 -16.96 -0.02
C THR A 451 1.34 -18.45 -0.29
N ALA A 452 0.10 -18.92 -0.12
CA ALA A 452 -0.32 -20.23 -0.60
C ALA A 452 -0.61 -20.23 -2.12
N ASN A 453 -1.22 -19.15 -2.62
CA ASN A 453 -1.58 -18.95 -4.04
C ASN A 453 -1.10 -17.57 -4.49
N ILE A 454 -0.51 -17.48 -5.69
CA ILE A 454 0.05 -16.23 -6.20
C ILE A 454 -1.06 -15.22 -6.52
N ASN A 455 -1.03 -14.06 -5.87
CA ASN A 455 -2.02 -13.00 -6.05
C ASN A 455 -1.59 -12.08 -7.22
N LEU A 456 -2.26 -12.21 -8.37
CA LEU A 456 -2.01 -11.40 -9.57
C LEU A 456 -2.16 -9.89 -9.30
N GLY A 457 -3.17 -9.51 -8.50
CA GLY A 457 -3.43 -8.12 -8.12
C GLY A 457 -2.28 -7.53 -7.30
N GLN A 458 -1.85 -8.24 -6.26
CA GLN A 458 -0.71 -7.86 -5.42
C GLN A 458 0.60 -7.81 -6.23
N THR A 459 0.84 -8.80 -7.11
CA THR A 459 2.02 -8.83 -8.00
C THR A 459 2.08 -7.60 -8.89
N SER A 460 0.95 -7.22 -9.49
CA SER A 460 0.85 -6.03 -10.34
C SER A 460 1.07 -4.70 -9.59
N GLN A 461 0.89 -4.70 -8.26
CA GLN A 461 1.16 -3.56 -7.39
C GLN A 461 2.63 -3.51 -6.99
N ILE A 462 3.21 -4.64 -6.56
CA ILE A 462 4.66 -4.76 -6.26
C ILE A 462 5.49 -4.21 -7.42
N ALA A 463 5.23 -4.67 -8.64
CA ALA A 463 5.97 -4.28 -9.86
C ALA A 463 5.84 -2.80 -10.26
N ARG A 464 4.92 -2.03 -9.67
CA ARG A 464 4.76 -0.58 -9.90
C ARG A 464 5.38 0.28 -8.79
N THR A 465 6.09 -0.35 -7.86
CA THR A 465 6.65 0.31 -6.66
C THR A 465 8.10 -0.06 -6.44
N ASN A 466 8.76 0.62 -5.51
CA ASN A 466 10.15 0.35 -5.14
C ASN A 466 10.35 -1.02 -4.44
N PHE A 467 9.30 -1.85 -4.32
CA PHE A 467 9.39 -3.25 -3.88
C PHE A 467 9.54 -4.24 -5.05
N ALA A 468 9.47 -3.78 -6.31
CA ALA A 468 9.72 -4.61 -7.47
C ALA A 468 11.08 -5.32 -7.38
N PRO A 469 11.17 -6.62 -7.73
CA PRO A 469 12.44 -7.34 -7.67
C PRO A 469 13.44 -6.74 -8.65
N THR A 470 14.65 -6.42 -8.18
CA THR A 470 15.70 -5.80 -9.00
C THR A 470 16.46 -6.88 -9.77
N GLN A 471 15.88 -7.38 -10.87
CA GLN A 471 16.44 -8.45 -11.68
C GLN A 471 16.91 -7.93 -13.05
N ALA A 472 18.22 -7.72 -13.16
CA ALA A 472 18.90 -7.33 -14.41
C ALA A 472 19.60 -8.52 -15.12
N GLN A 473 19.40 -9.75 -14.62
CA GLN A 473 19.95 -10.97 -15.21
C GLN A 473 18.87 -11.76 -15.96
N PRO A 474 19.23 -12.53 -17.00
CA PRO A 474 18.30 -13.45 -17.64
C PRO A 474 17.86 -14.55 -16.67
N ILE A 475 16.62 -15.02 -16.83
CA ILE A 475 16.08 -16.16 -16.06
C ILE A 475 15.94 -17.40 -16.94
N ASN A 476 16.07 -18.57 -16.35
CA ASN A 476 15.76 -19.85 -16.96
C ASN A 476 14.37 -20.32 -16.51
N ILE A 477 13.57 -20.76 -17.48
CA ILE A 477 12.19 -21.20 -17.30
C ILE A 477 11.95 -22.47 -18.13
N VAL A 478 10.81 -23.14 -17.91
CA VAL A 478 10.32 -24.22 -18.76
C VAL A 478 8.95 -23.83 -19.32
N VAL A 479 8.73 -24.00 -20.62
CA VAL A 479 7.42 -23.80 -21.26
C VAL A 479 6.93 -25.12 -21.85
N ALA A 480 5.72 -25.55 -21.48
CA ALA A 480 5.16 -26.85 -21.80
C ALA A 480 3.67 -26.76 -22.21
N GLY A 481 3.17 -27.81 -22.88
CA GLY A 481 1.80 -27.88 -23.38
C GLY A 481 1.66 -27.38 -24.83
N GLU A 482 0.57 -26.68 -25.14
CA GLU A 482 0.20 -26.22 -26.48
C GLU A 482 0.98 -24.97 -26.94
N VAL A 483 2.29 -25.14 -27.10
CA VAL A 483 3.19 -24.17 -27.74
C VAL A 483 3.91 -24.77 -28.93
N THR A 484 4.38 -23.93 -29.84
CA THR A 484 5.09 -24.35 -31.07
C THR A 484 6.34 -25.18 -30.75
N ARG A 485 7.09 -24.78 -29.70
CA ARG A 485 8.30 -25.48 -29.23
C ARG A 485 8.30 -25.60 -27.69
N PRO A 486 7.78 -26.70 -27.12
CA PRO A 486 7.95 -26.99 -25.69
C PRO A 486 9.44 -27.17 -25.34
N GLY A 487 9.88 -26.72 -24.16
CA GLY A 487 11.26 -26.89 -23.70
C GLY A 487 11.71 -25.88 -22.64
N PRO A 488 12.98 -25.99 -22.18
CA PRO A 488 13.62 -24.98 -21.35
C PRO A 488 14.01 -23.74 -22.19
N TYR A 489 13.87 -22.56 -21.60
CA TYR A 489 14.18 -21.28 -22.24
C TYR A 489 14.86 -20.31 -21.30
N THR A 490 15.77 -19.50 -21.84
CA THR A 490 16.41 -18.39 -21.14
C THR A 490 15.79 -17.08 -21.62
N VAL A 491 15.06 -16.38 -20.74
CA VAL A 491 14.38 -15.11 -21.05
C VAL A 491 15.19 -13.96 -20.48
N GLN A 492 15.67 -13.08 -21.36
CA GLN A 492 16.36 -11.86 -20.97
C GLN A 492 15.36 -10.80 -20.47
N ALA A 493 15.73 -10.09 -19.40
CA ALA A 493 15.13 -8.80 -19.08
C ALA A 493 15.35 -7.82 -20.25
N THR A 494 14.42 -6.89 -20.48
CA THR A 494 14.57 -5.94 -21.60
C THR A 494 15.69 -4.94 -21.35
N GLN A 495 16.23 -4.33 -22.41
CA GLN A 495 17.23 -3.26 -22.30
C GLN A 495 16.73 -2.02 -21.53
N THR A 496 15.41 -1.88 -21.35
CA THR A 496 14.76 -0.86 -20.52
C THR A 496 14.64 -1.24 -19.04
N GLY A 497 15.17 -2.39 -18.62
CA GLY A 497 15.07 -2.90 -17.26
C GLY A 497 13.68 -3.45 -16.90
N ALA A 498 12.83 -3.76 -17.88
CA ALA A 498 11.55 -4.40 -17.61
C ALA A 498 11.75 -5.89 -17.34
N LEU A 499 11.07 -6.36 -16.30
CA LEU A 499 11.09 -7.75 -15.85
C LEU A 499 10.55 -8.70 -16.95
N PRO A 500 11.08 -9.94 -17.05
CA PRO A 500 10.58 -10.93 -17.99
C PRO A 500 9.13 -11.31 -17.67
N THR A 501 8.27 -11.34 -18.69
CA THR A 501 6.83 -11.61 -18.57
C THR A 501 6.40 -12.92 -19.21
N LEU A 502 5.25 -13.44 -18.79
CA LEU A 502 4.57 -14.61 -19.35
C LEU A 502 4.38 -14.51 -20.87
N SER A 503 3.86 -13.38 -21.37
CA SER A 503 3.65 -13.15 -22.80
C SER A 503 4.97 -13.24 -23.58
N ARG A 504 6.06 -12.73 -23.01
CA ARG A 504 7.39 -12.78 -23.63
C ARG A 504 7.99 -14.19 -23.62
N ALA A 505 7.79 -14.97 -22.56
CA ALA A 505 8.21 -16.37 -22.51
C ALA A 505 7.50 -17.22 -23.59
N ILE A 506 6.19 -17.01 -23.76
CA ILE A 506 5.39 -17.70 -24.79
C ILE A 506 5.90 -17.36 -26.19
N GLN A 507 6.21 -16.09 -26.48
CA GLN A 507 6.85 -15.69 -27.75
C GLN A 507 8.21 -16.38 -27.97
N VAL A 508 9.05 -16.50 -26.93
CA VAL A 508 10.35 -17.19 -27.03
C VAL A 508 10.18 -18.69 -27.31
N ALA A 509 9.15 -19.32 -26.72
CA ALA A 509 8.72 -20.69 -27.05
C ALA A 509 8.14 -20.86 -28.47
N GLY A 510 8.09 -19.78 -29.27
CA GLY A 510 7.56 -19.77 -30.62
C GLY A 510 6.05 -19.64 -30.70
N GLY A 511 5.40 -19.16 -29.63
CA GLY A 511 3.96 -18.89 -29.56
C GLY A 511 3.08 -20.08 -29.18
N THR A 512 1.80 -19.79 -28.90
CA THR A 512 0.75 -20.81 -28.67
C THR A 512 0.24 -21.42 -29.97
N THR A 513 -0.23 -22.67 -29.89
CA THR A 513 -1.05 -23.26 -30.97
C THR A 513 -2.49 -22.73 -30.87
N GLN A 514 -3.24 -22.76 -31.96
CA GLN A 514 -4.70 -22.48 -31.98
C GLN A 514 -5.54 -23.56 -31.29
N SER A 515 -4.89 -24.57 -30.67
CA SER A 515 -5.52 -25.58 -29.82
C SER A 515 -5.21 -25.37 -28.32
N ALA A 516 -4.45 -24.32 -27.98
CA ALA A 516 -4.18 -23.91 -26.62
C ALA A 516 -5.43 -23.34 -25.93
N ASP A 517 -5.67 -23.75 -24.70
CA ASP A 517 -6.57 -23.05 -23.79
C ASP A 517 -5.79 -21.96 -23.05
N ILE A 518 -5.83 -20.77 -23.63
CA ILE A 518 -5.19 -19.57 -23.08
C ILE A 518 -5.98 -18.94 -21.91
N SER A 519 -7.13 -19.49 -21.51
CA SER A 519 -7.90 -19.04 -20.33
C SER A 519 -7.45 -19.70 -19.02
N ARG A 520 -6.80 -20.86 -19.11
CA ARG A 520 -6.37 -21.69 -17.97
C ARG A 520 -4.85 -21.94 -18.00
N VAL A 521 -4.06 -20.93 -18.37
CA VAL A 521 -2.59 -21.03 -18.34
C VAL A 521 -2.11 -21.17 -16.90
N GLN A 522 -1.33 -22.21 -16.63
CA GLN A 522 -0.81 -22.49 -15.29
C GLN A 522 0.67 -22.11 -15.21
N ILE A 523 1.07 -21.47 -14.12
CA ILE A 523 2.47 -21.25 -13.78
C ILE A 523 2.74 -21.97 -12.45
N ARG A 524 3.59 -22.98 -12.50
CA ARG A 524 4.15 -23.65 -11.32
C ARG A 524 5.49 -22.97 -10.98
N ARG A 525 5.56 -22.37 -9.80
CA ARG A 525 6.73 -21.70 -9.24
C ARG A 525 7.25 -22.47 -8.03
N ILE A 526 8.56 -22.51 -7.84
CA ILE A 526 9.19 -23.05 -6.63
C ILE A 526 9.62 -21.86 -5.77
N THR A 527 9.15 -21.77 -4.54
CA THR A 527 9.53 -20.70 -3.58
C THR A 527 10.97 -20.86 -3.10
N GLN A 528 11.49 -19.85 -2.38
CA GLN A 528 12.81 -19.97 -1.75
C GLN A 528 12.84 -21.01 -0.62
N SER A 529 11.68 -21.43 -0.11
CA SER A 529 11.54 -22.56 0.81
C SER A 529 11.48 -23.94 0.11
N GLY A 530 11.58 -23.99 -1.23
CA GLY A 530 11.42 -25.23 -2.01
C GLY A 530 9.97 -25.72 -2.14
N THR A 531 9.00 -24.89 -1.76
CA THR A 531 7.57 -25.22 -1.82
C THR A 531 7.02 -24.92 -3.21
N GLU A 532 6.20 -25.81 -3.77
CA GLU A 532 5.51 -25.55 -5.03
C GLU A 532 4.30 -24.62 -4.82
N GLN A 533 4.18 -23.61 -5.68
CA GLN A 533 3.05 -22.70 -5.80
C GLN A 533 2.48 -22.73 -7.21
N PHE A 534 1.19 -22.46 -7.34
CA PHE A 534 0.50 -22.36 -8.62
C PHE A 534 -0.13 -20.97 -8.79
N ALA A 535 -0.03 -20.42 -10.00
CA ALA A 535 -0.87 -19.34 -10.50
C ALA A 535 -1.71 -19.86 -11.66
N SER A 536 -2.98 -19.47 -11.73
CA SER A 536 -3.82 -19.61 -12.92
C SER A 536 -3.97 -18.23 -13.56
N VAL A 537 -3.76 -18.15 -14.87
CA VAL A 537 -3.77 -16.91 -15.65
C VAL A 537 -4.73 -17.06 -16.82
N ASP A 538 -5.54 -16.03 -17.04
CA ASP A 538 -6.44 -15.92 -18.20
C ASP A 538 -5.89 -14.87 -19.17
N LEU A 539 -5.28 -15.32 -20.26
CA LEU A 539 -4.70 -14.45 -21.28
C LEU A 539 -5.76 -13.86 -22.22
N ASN A 540 -7.02 -14.31 -22.21
CA ASN A 540 -8.08 -13.60 -22.96
C ASN A 540 -8.30 -12.21 -22.36
N GLN A 541 -8.27 -12.10 -21.03
CA GLN A 541 -8.34 -10.82 -20.32
C GLN A 541 -7.14 -9.91 -20.65
N LEU A 542 -5.97 -10.47 -20.97
CA LEU A 542 -4.82 -9.70 -21.48
C LEU A 542 -5.03 -9.24 -22.93
N LEU A 543 -5.43 -10.15 -23.82
CA LEU A 543 -5.50 -9.92 -25.26
C LEU A 543 -6.71 -9.09 -25.69
N GLN A 544 -7.90 -9.42 -25.18
CA GLN A 544 -9.15 -8.72 -25.48
C GLN A 544 -9.39 -7.53 -24.54
N GLY A 545 -9.07 -7.70 -23.25
CA GLY A 545 -9.34 -6.70 -22.20
C GLY A 545 -8.17 -5.76 -21.87
N GLY A 546 -6.95 -6.05 -22.34
CA GLY A 546 -5.75 -5.27 -22.02
C GLY A 546 -5.28 -5.39 -20.55
N ASP A 547 -5.76 -6.37 -19.79
CA ASP A 547 -5.46 -6.48 -18.36
C ASP A 547 -4.04 -6.99 -18.10
N ARG A 548 -3.11 -6.04 -17.97
CA ARG A 548 -1.69 -6.27 -17.63
C ARG A 548 -1.46 -6.95 -16.26
N ARG A 549 -2.49 -7.24 -15.46
CA ARG A 549 -2.36 -8.11 -14.26
C ARG A 549 -2.18 -9.58 -14.62
N GLN A 550 -2.64 -9.98 -15.81
CA GLN A 550 -2.52 -11.33 -16.35
C GLN A 550 -1.15 -11.60 -16.98
N ASP A 551 -0.43 -10.56 -17.43
CA ASP A 551 0.94 -10.73 -17.95
C ASP A 551 1.95 -10.83 -16.79
N LEU A 552 1.95 -11.98 -16.11
CA LEU A 552 2.69 -12.18 -14.86
C LEU A 552 4.20 -12.10 -15.09
N TYR A 553 4.89 -11.43 -14.16
CA TYR A 553 6.35 -11.44 -14.10
C TYR A 553 6.89 -12.79 -13.63
N LEU A 554 7.90 -13.27 -14.35
CA LEU A 554 8.48 -14.60 -14.20
C LEU A 554 9.72 -14.58 -13.30
N GLN A 555 10.15 -15.78 -12.88
CA GLN A 555 11.28 -16.02 -12.00
C GLN A 555 12.11 -17.22 -12.48
N GLU A 556 13.34 -17.32 -11.96
CA GLU A 556 14.20 -18.49 -12.15
C GLU A 556 13.48 -19.78 -11.72
N GLY A 557 13.44 -20.78 -12.60
CA GLY A 557 12.81 -22.07 -12.35
C GLY A 557 11.29 -22.14 -12.60
N ASP A 558 10.64 -21.06 -13.04
CA ASP A 558 9.21 -21.10 -13.38
C ASP A 558 8.90 -22.13 -14.48
N THR A 559 7.86 -22.92 -14.25
CA THR A 559 7.30 -23.87 -15.22
C THR A 559 5.93 -23.37 -15.69
N ILE A 560 5.87 -22.90 -16.94
CA ILE A 560 4.63 -22.47 -17.60
C ILE A 560 4.02 -23.67 -18.32
N PHE A 561 2.78 -24.01 -18.00
CA PHE A 561 2.00 -25.06 -18.66
C PHE A 561 0.74 -24.47 -19.31
N ILE A 562 0.60 -24.68 -20.61
CA ILE A 562 -0.52 -24.19 -21.42
C ILE A 562 -1.36 -25.39 -21.85
N PRO A 563 -2.53 -25.64 -21.22
CA PRO A 563 -3.33 -26.83 -21.51
C PRO A 563 -3.88 -26.83 -22.94
N THR A 564 -4.19 -28.02 -23.46
CA THR A 564 -4.99 -28.19 -24.68
C THR A 564 -6.45 -27.88 -24.38
N SER A 565 -7.12 -27.14 -25.27
CA SER A 565 -8.56 -26.88 -25.13
C SER A 565 -9.38 -28.17 -25.24
N THR A 566 -10.25 -28.35 -24.25
CA THR A 566 -11.30 -29.36 -24.22
C THR A 566 -12.50 -29.01 -25.10
N GLU A 567 -12.63 -27.73 -25.49
CA GLU A 567 -13.73 -27.22 -26.31
C GLU A 567 -13.21 -26.74 -27.68
N ILE A 568 -13.85 -27.21 -28.75
CA ILE A 568 -13.49 -26.82 -30.12
C ILE A 568 -14.34 -25.61 -30.51
N ASN A 569 -13.74 -24.41 -30.39
CA ASN A 569 -14.38 -23.15 -30.74
C ASN A 569 -13.59 -22.45 -31.87
N PRO A 570 -14.12 -22.43 -33.11
CA PRO A 570 -13.44 -21.80 -34.25
C PRO A 570 -13.13 -20.31 -34.05
N ALA A 571 -13.99 -19.56 -33.38
CA ALA A 571 -13.76 -18.14 -33.10
C ALA A 571 -12.59 -17.91 -32.14
N GLN A 572 -12.49 -18.70 -31.05
CA GLN A 572 -11.32 -18.66 -30.16
C GLN A 572 -10.04 -19.08 -30.87
N SER A 573 -10.10 -20.07 -31.77
CA SER A 573 -8.93 -20.51 -32.56
C SER A 573 -8.36 -19.37 -33.45
N LEU A 574 -9.24 -18.49 -33.92
CA LEU A 574 -8.93 -17.31 -34.71
C LEU A 574 -8.40 -16.13 -33.86
N ASP A 575 -9.01 -15.87 -32.71
CA ASP A 575 -8.51 -14.89 -31.73
C ASP A 575 -7.08 -15.24 -31.30
N ILE A 576 -6.81 -16.52 -31.03
CA ILE A 576 -5.45 -17.01 -30.74
C ILE A 576 -4.54 -16.78 -31.93
N ALA A 577 -4.93 -17.16 -33.15
CA ALA A 577 -4.11 -17.04 -34.36
C ALA A 577 -3.76 -15.60 -34.76
N SER A 578 -4.54 -14.62 -34.33
CA SER A 578 -4.32 -13.19 -34.59
C SER A 578 -3.68 -12.45 -33.42
N SER A 579 -3.38 -13.15 -32.31
CA SER A 579 -2.82 -12.57 -31.09
C SER A 579 -1.31 -12.29 -31.15
N SER A 580 -0.82 -11.43 -30.26
CA SER A 580 0.61 -11.14 -30.08
C SER A 580 1.40 -12.25 -29.38
N ILE A 581 0.74 -13.36 -29.02
CA ILE A 581 1.35 -14.57 -28.43
C ILE A 581 1.20 -15.80 -29.32
N ALA A 582 0.60 -15.65 -30.50
CA ALA A 582 0.40 -16.71 -31.48
C ALA A 582 1.74 -17.30 -31.96
N ALA A 583 1.68 -18.51 -32.52
CA ALA A 583 2.74 -19.01 -33.39
C ALA A 583 3.01 -18.01 -34.54
N ASP A 584 4.28 -17.76 -34.84
CA ASP A 584 4.69 -16.89 -35.95
C ASP A 584 4.10 -17.41 -37.27
N PRO A 585 3.12 -16.71 -37.87
CA PRO A 585 2.39 -17.25 -39.01
C PRO A 585 3.28 -17.35 -40.24
N SER A 586 4.37 -16.56 -40.33
CA SER A 586 5.23 -16.47 -41.51
C SER A 586 6.01 -17.75 -41.85
N GLN A 587 6.02 -18.72 -40.94
CA GLN A 587 6.69 -20.00 -41.14
C GLN A 587 5.90 -20.90 -42.10
N PRO A 588 6.57 -21.60 -43.03
CA PRO A 588 5.90 -22.49 -43.98
C PRO A 588 5.22 -23.67 -43.26
N LEU A 589 3.93 -23.83 -43.50
CA LEU A 589 3.05 -24.76 -42.81
C LEU A 589 2.69 -25.94 -43.72
N ASN A 590 3.08 -27.15 -43.35
CA ASN A 590 2.78 -28.36 -44.11
C ASN A 590 1.46 -28.99 -43.63
N VAL A 591 0.49 -29.10 -44.54
CA VAL A 591 -0.82 -29.72 -44.31
C VAL A 591 -1.10 -30.80 -45.36
N ALA A 592 -2.01 -31.73 -45.05
CA ALA A 592 -2.51 -32.71 -46.01
C ALA A 592 -3.95 -32.36 -46.42
N VAL A 593 -4.29 -32.47 -47.69
CA VAL A 593 -5.66 -32.32 -48.21
C VAL A 593 -6.07 -33.62 -48.89
N VAL A 594 -7.16 -34.24 -48.44
CA VAL A 594 -7.58 -35.59 -48.83
C VAL A 594 -9.09 -35.72 -48.98
N GLY A 595 -9.54 -36.67 -49.80
CA GLY A 595 -10.94 -36.85 -50.15
C GLY A 595 -11.31 -36.13 -51.45
N GLU A 596 -12.50 -35.53 -51.51
CA GLU A 596 -13.14 -34.97 -52.71
C GLU A 596 -12.56 -33.61 -53.16
N VAL A 597 -11.26 -33.61 -53.50
CA VAL A 597 -10.53 -32.48 -54.10
C VAL A 597 -9.86 -32.86 -55.42
N GLN A 598 -9.56 -31.88 -56.27
CA GLN A 598 -8.99 -32.10 -57.60
C GLN A 598 -7.59 -32.72 -57.55
N ARG A 599 -6.80 -32.39 -56.53
CA ARG A 599 -5.45 -32.93 -56.29
C ARG A 599 -5.28 -33.24 -54.80
N PRO A 600 -5.58 -34.46 -54.34
CA PRO A 600 -5.22 -34.91 -53.00
C PRO A 600 -3.70 -34.92 -52.84
N GLY A 601 -3.19 -34.50 -51.68
CA GLY A 601 -1.74 -34.45 -51.42
C GLY A 601 -1.33 -33.57 -50.25
N THR A 602 -0.02 -33.43 -50.05
CA THR A 602 0.58 -32.54 -49.05
C THR A 602 0.90 -31.18 -49.66
N TYR A 603 0.53 -30.11 -48.96
CA TYR A 603 0.70 -28.72 -49.38
C TYR A 603 1.44 -27.90 -48.34
N THR A 604 2.42 -27.12 -48.77
CA THR A 604 3.09 -26.11 -47.95
C THR A 604 2.39 -24.77 -48.14
N LEU A 605 1.69 -24.31 -47.11
CA LEU A 605 1.11 -22.97 -47.03
C LEU A 605 2.18 -21.97 -46.58
N GLN A 606 2.12 -20.77 -47.13
CA GLN A 606 2.88 -19.61 -46.66
C GLN A 606 1.95 -18.41 -46.58
N THR A 607 2.35 -17.40 -45.79
CA THR A 607 1.61 -16.16 -45.58
C THR A 607 1.65 -15.26 -46.81
N VAL A 608 0.87 -15.60 -47.84
CA VAL A 608 0.73 -14.76 -49.03
C VAL A 608 -0.10 -13.54 -48.64
N ARG A 609 0.57 -12.43 -48.33
CA ARG A 609 -0.09 -11.13 -48.19
C ARG A 609 -0.78 -10.83 -49.54
N PRO A 610 -2.13 -10.72 -49.61
CA PRO A 610 -2.82 -10.72 -50.89
C PRO A 610 -2.37 -9.56 -51.79
N ALA A 611 -2.01 -9.88 -53.04
CA ALA A 611 -1.81 -8.86 -54.07
C ALA A 611 -3.17 -8.21 -54.36
N ALA A 612 -3.27 -6.91 -54.12
CA ALA A 612 -4.55 -6.20 -54.23
C ALA A 612 -5.06 -6.19 -55.68
N GLY A 613 -6.28 -6.70 -55.89
CA GLY A 613 -7.01 -6.55 -57.16
C GLY A 613 -7.36 -7.82 -57.93
N ALA A 614 -7.10 -9.03 -57.41
CA ALA A 614 -7.51 -10.27 -58.06
C ALA A 614 -9.05 -10.47 -58.03
N PRO A 615 -9.76 -10.54 -59.18
CA PRO A 615 -11.21 -10.78 -59.19
C PRO A 615 -11.55 -12.17 -58.65
N GLY A 616 -12.53 -12.25 -57.73
CA GLY A 616 -12.99 -13.52 -57.15
C GLY A 616 -12.15 -14.06 -55.99
N SER A 617 -11.11 -13.34 -55.52
CA SER A 617 -10.41 -13.72 -54.29
C SER A 617 -11.32 -13.59 -53.06
N LEU A 618 -11.42 -14.64 -52.24
CA LEU A 618 -12.09 -14.57 -50.94
C LEU A 618 -11.37 -13.58 -50.00
N PRO A 619 -12.08 -12.98 -49.02
CA PRO A 619 -11.48 -12.15 -47.98
C PRO A 619 -10.74 -13.01 -46.95
N SER A 620 -9.59 -13.55 -47.36
CA SER A 620 -8.61 -14.24 -46.51
C SER A 620 -8.31 -13.42 -45.26
N PHE A 621 -8.14 -14.09 -44.12
CA PHE A 621 -7.50 -13.48 -42.96
C PHE A 621 -6.11 -12.96 -43.34
N ALA A 622 -5.66 -11.90 -42.65
CA ALA A 622 -4.57 -11.01 -43.07
C ALA A 622 -3.19 -11.70 -43.16
N GLY A 623 -3.00 -12.51 -44.19
CA GLY A 623 -1.84 -13.38 -44.38
C GLY A 623 -1.88 -14.68 -43.57
N LEU A 624 -2.97 -15.07 -42.90
CA LEU A 624 -3.02 -16.32 -42.13
C LEU A 624 -3.29 -17.55 -43.02
N PRO A 625 -2.69 -18.73 -42.72
CA PRO A 625 -2.94 -19.97 -43.46
C PRO A 625 -4.29 -20.61 -43.07
N THR A 626 -5.22 -20.75 -44.01
CA THR A 626 -6.59 -21.25 -43.74
C THR A 626 -7.02 -22.42 -44.63
N VAL A 627 -8.11 -23.09 -44.24
CA VAL A 627 -8.77 -24.15 -45.01
C VAL A 627 -9.03 -23.74 -46.46
N SER A 628 -9.55 -22.53 -46.70
CA SER A 628 -9.85 -22.05 -48.06
C SER A 628 -8.58 -21.95 -48.92
N GLN A 629 -7.46 -21.48 -48.37
CA GLN A 629 -6.16 -21.44 -49.06
C GLN A 629 -5.66 -22.85 -49.38
N ALA A 630 -5.79 -23.80 -48.45
CA ALA A 630 -5.35 -25.19 -48.67
C ALA A 630 -6.16 -25.89 -49.78
N ILE A 631 -7.48 -25.72 -49.79
CA ILE A 631 -8.35 -26.29 -50.84
C ILE A 631 -8.07 -25.63 -52.20
N GLN A 632 -7.79 -24.32 -52.24
CA GLN A 632 -7.35 -23.64 -53.47
C GLN A 632 -6.03 -24.20 -54.02
N LEU A 633 -5.03 -24.46 -53.16
CA LEU A 633 -3.79 -25.13 -53.58
C LEU A 633 -4.03 -26.57 -54.05
N ALA A 634 -4.96 -27.31 -53.44
CA ALA A 634 -5.45 -28.61 -53.91
C ALA A 634 -6.18 -28.54 -55.28
N GLY A 635 -6.34 -27.35 -55.87
CA GLY A 635 -6.97 -27.15 -57.17
C GLY A 635 -8.50 -27.04 -57.11
N GLY A 636 -9.06 -26.91 -55.90
CA GLY A 636 -10.50 -26.88 -55.66
C GLY A 636 -11.10 -28.23 -55.27
N ILE A 637 -12.40 -28.20 -55.00
CA ILE A 637 -13.25 -29.35 -54.68
C ILE A 637 -13.80 -30.02 -55.95
N THR A 638 -14.28 -31.26 -55.82
CA THR A 638 -15.06 -31.94 -56.87
C THR A 638 -16.52 -31.49 -56.84
N GLN A 639 -17.30 -31.89 -57.85
CA GLN A 639 -18.77 -31.71 -57.86
C GLN A 639 -19.50 -32.72 -56.94
N THR A 640 -18.76 -33.59 -56.25
CA THR A 640 -19.25 -34.67 -55.38
C THR A 640 -18.88 -34.49 -53.90
N ALA A 641 -18.24 -33.37 -53.53
CA ALA A 641 -17.84 -33.04 -52.16
C ALA A 641 -19.03 -32.62 -51.25
N ASP A 642 -19.06 -33.10 -50.01
CA ASP A 642 -19.90 -32.55 -48.93
C ASP A 642 -19.19 -31.36 -48.25
N ILE A 643 -19.44 -30.17 -48.80
CA ILE A 643 -18.94 -28.89 -48.28
C ILE A 643 -19.61 -28.42 -46.98
N ARG A 644 -20.52 -29.20 -46.37
CA ARG A 644 -21.06 -28.91 -45.03
C ARG A 644 -20.37 -29.71 -43.91
N ARG A 645 -19.58 -30.72 -44.27
CA ARG A 645 -18.93 -31.66 -43.35
C ARG A 645 -17.46 -31.84 -43.64
N ILE A 646 -16.77 -30.77 -44.02
CA ILE A 646 -15.31 -30.80 -44.12
C ILE A 646 -14.73 -30.99 -42.71
N GLU A 647 -13.79 -31.89 -42.55
CA GLU A 647 -13.12 -32.15 -41.27
C GLU A 647 -11.67 -31.67 -41.31
N VAL A 648 -11.29 -30.74 -40.44
CA VAL A 648 -9.87 -30.49 -40.15
C VAL A 648 -9.47 -31.41 -39.00
N ARG A 649 -8.66 -32.42 -39.30
CA ARG A 649 -8.13 -33.37 -38.31
C ARG A 649 -6.75 -32.89 -37.85
N ARG A 650 -6.64 -32.55 -36.58
CA ARG A 650 -5.50 -31.88 -35.95
C ARG A 650 -4.92 -32.72 -34.81
N ASN A 651 -3.62 -32.99 -34.85
CA ASN A 651 -2.96 -33.72 -33.77
C ASN A 651 -2.47 -32.75 -32.70
N THR A 652 -3.03 -32.85 -31.49
CA THR A 652 -2.68 -32.01 -30.34
C THR A 652 -1.33 -32.41 -29.72
N ARG A 653 -0.70 -31.52 -28.95
CA ARG A 653 0.52 -31.85 -28.19
C ARG A 653 0.27 -32.85 -27.07
N ALA A 654 -0.98 -32.97 -26.62
CA ALA A 654 -1.44 -34.03 -25.71
C ALA A 654 -1.55 -35.42 -26.37
N GLY A 655 -1.33 -35.55 -27.69
CA GLY A 655 -1.34 -36.82 -28.43
C GLY A 655 -2.71 -37.25 -28.95
N TYR A 656 -3.78 -36.50 -28.67
CA TYR A 656 -5.14 -36.77 -29.16
C TYR A 656 -5.42 -36.03 -30.47
N GLN A 657 -6.29 -36.58 -31.32
CA GLN A 657 -6.74 -35.94 -32.55
C GLN A 657 -8.02 -35.12 -32.30
N GLN A 658 -7.95 -33.81 -32.46
CA GLN A 658 -9.13 -32.93 -32.56
C GLN A 658 -9.68 -33.01 -33.99
N ILE A 659 -11.02 -33.05 -34.11
CA ILE A 659 -11.73 -32.99 -35.40
C ILE A 659 -12.57 -31.72 -35.39
N LEU A 660 -12.14 -30.71 -36.14
CA LEU A 660 -12.90 -29.47 -36.32
C LEU A 660 -13.83 -29.65 -37.52
N ALA A 661 -15.14 -29.73 -37.27
CA ALA A 661 -16.15 -29.76 -38.32
C ALA A 661 -16.32 -28.36 -38.92
N VAL A 662 -16.21 -28.26 -40.24
CA VAL A 662 -16.23 -27.02 -41.02
C VAL A 662 -17.40 -27.05 -42.00
N ASN A 663 -18.35 -26.13 -41.81
CA ASN A 663 -19.47 -25.94 -42.70
C ASN A 663 -19.14 -24.88 -43.76
N PHE A 664 -18.28 -25.26 -44.70
CA PHE A 664 -17.74 -24.38 -45.74
C PHE A 664 -18.82 -23.73 -46.63
N TRP A 665 -20.01 -24.33 -46.71
CA TRP A 665 -21.20 -23.70 -47.31
C TRP A 665 -21.60 -22.38 -46.65
N GLN A 666 -21.45 -22.24 -45.32
CA GLN A 666 -21.74 -20.97 -44.60
C GLN A 666 -20.69 -19.89 -44.91
N LEU A 667 -19.43 -20.26 -45.17
CA LEU A 667 -18.42 -19.34 -45.70
C LEU A 667 -18.80 -18.85 -47.11
N LEU A 668 -19.18 -19.78 -48.00
CA LEU A 668 -19.46 -19.49 -49.41
C LEU A 668 -20.77 -18.70 -49.63
N GLN A 669 -21.84 -19.01 -48.90
CA GLN A 669 -23.12 -18.28 -49.02
C GLN A 669 -23.20 -17.06 -48.09
N GLY A 670 -22.82 -17.21 -46.84
CA GLY A 670 -23.04 -16.20 -45.79
C GLY A 670 -21.84 -15.31 -45.50
N GLY A 671 -20.66 -15.65 -46.01
CA GLY A 671 -19.41 -14.98 -45.63
C GLY A 671 -18.99 -15.26 -44.18
N ASP A 672 -19.49 -16.33 -43.55
CA ASP A 672 -19.15 -16.70 -42.18
C ASP A 672 -17.68 -17.13 -42.07
N ARG A 673 -16.84 -16.16 -41.68
CA ARG A 673 -15.39 -16.37 -41.54
C ARG A 673 -15.02 -17.29 -40.38
N THR A 674 -15.93 -17.64 -39.47
CA THR A 674 -15.63 -18.64 -38.42
C THR A 674 -15.43 -20.04 -39.01
N GLN A 675 -15.93 -20.28 -40.23
CA GLN A 675 -15.76 -21.54 -40.96
C GLN A 675 -14.44 -21.59 -41.76
N ASP A 676 -13.72 -20.48 -41.98
CA ASP A 676 -12.39 -20.53 -42.63
C ASP A 676 -11.29 -20.77 -41.57
N VAL A 677 -11.32 -21.96 -40.99
CA VAL A 677 -10.44 -22.36 -39.86
C VAL A 677 -8.97 -22.13 -40.20
N VAL A 678 -8.24 -21.50 -39.27
CA VAL A 678 -6.79 -21.31 -39.36
C VAL A 678 -6.08 -22.63 -39.06
N LEU A 679 -5.12 -22.99 -39.89
CA LEU A 679 -4.47 -24.30 -39.91
C LEU A 679 -3.22 -24.38 -39.02
N GLN A 680 -2.82 -25.61 -38.69
CA GLN A 680 -1.60 -25.98 -37.95
C GLN A 680 -0.72 -26.97 -38.71
N GLN A 681 0.52 -27.10 -38.25
CA GLN A 681 1.54 -27.99 -38.81
C GLN A 681 1.09 -29.46 -38.65
N GLY A 682 0.89 -30.14 -39.77
CA GLY A 682 0.40 -31.53 -39.79
C GLY A 682 -1.14 -31.67 -39.76
N ASP A 683 -1.90 -30.58 -39.88
CA ASP A 683 -3.35 -30.67 -40.07
C ASP A 683 -3.67 -31.49 -41.35
N THR A 684 -4.68 -32.34 -41.25
CA THR A 684 -5.22 -33.12 -42.37
C THR A 684 -6.66 -32.67 -42.64
N ILE A 685 -6.88 -31.95 -43.73
CA ILE A 685 -8.20 -31.53 -44.18
C ILE A 685 -8.81 -32.67 -45.01
N PHE A 686 -9.89 -33.26 -44.50
CA PHE A 686 -10.65 -34.33 -45.13
C PHE A 686 -11.99 -33.79 -45.66
N ILE A 687 -12.22 -33.96 -46.96
CA ILE A 687 -13.44 -33.55 -47.66
C ILE A 687 -14.22 -34.84 -48.01
N PRO A 688 -15.31 -35.18 -47.29
CA PRO A 688 -16.11 -36.37 -47.60
C PRO A 688 -16.92 -36.20 -48.89
N ALA A 689 -17.41 -37.32 -49.43
CA ALA A 689 -18.36 -37.32 -50.54
C ALA A 689 -19.80 -37.10 -50.07
N ALA A 690 -20.57 -36.33 -50.82
CA ALA A 690 -21.97 -36.06 -50.56
C ALA A 690 -22.83 -37.32 -50.79
N THR A 691 -23.67 -37.65 -49.80
CA THR A 691 -24.65 -38.75 -49.92
C THR A 691 -25.76 -38.40 -50.90
N ASP A 692 -26.12 -37.10 -50.97
CA ASP A 692 -27.23 -36.57 -51.75
C ASP A 692 -26.77 -35.29 -52.48
N ILE A 693 -26.87 -35.28 -53.82
CA ILE A 693 -26.36 -34.17 -54.64
C ILE A 693 -27.51 -33.20 -54.94
N ASN A 694 -27.58 -32.08 -54.21
CA ASN A 694 -28.54 -31.01 -54.47
C ASN A 694 -28.15 -30.19 -55.72
N PRO A 695 -29.00 -30.09 -56.77
CA PRO A 695 -28.70 -29.31 -57.97
C PRO A 695 -28.37 -27.82 -57.72
N ALA A 696 -28.97 -27.21 -56.69
CA ALA A 696 -28.70 -25.81 -56.34
C ALA A 696 -27.28 -25.60 -55.78
N GLU A 697 -26.73 -26.61 -55.10
CA GLU A 697 -25.39 -26.57 -54.50
C GLU A 697 -24.30 -26.80 -55.54
N VAL A 698 -24.54 -27.71 -56.51
CA VAL A 698 -23.63 -27.90 -57.66
C VAL A 698 -23.50 -26.59 -58.45
N ALA A 699 -24.61 -25.89 -58.70
CA ALA A 699 -24.62 -24.63 -59.44
C ALA A 699 -23.82 -23.51 -58.73
N GLN A 700 -23.97 -23.36 -57.41
CA GLN A 700 -23.23 -22.34 -56.64
C GLN A 700 -21.76 -22.73 -56.39
N THR A 701 -21.48 -24.02 -56.20
CA THR A 701 -20.10 -24.52 -56.07
C THR A 701 -19.29 -24.25 -57.33
N ALA A 702 -19.88 -24.53 -58.51
CA ALA A 702 -19.23 -24.38 -59.81
C ALA A 702 -19.03 -22.93 -60.30
N ILE A 703 -19.48 -21.92 -59.53
CA ILE A 703 -19.16 -20.49 -59.76
C ILE A 703 -18.25 -19.89 -58.68
N SER A 704 -17.84 -20.68 -57.68
CA SER A 704 -16.89 -20.24 -56.65
C SER A 704 -15.44 -20.27 -57.16
N SER A 705 -14.56 -19.48 -56.56
CA SER A 705 -13.09 -19.52 -56.80
C SER A 705 -12.40 -20.77 -56.22
N ILE A 706 -13.18 -21.79 -55.87
CA ILE A 706 -12.76 -23.08 -55.32
C ILE A 706 -13.32 -24.24 -56.19
N ALA A 707 -13.96 -23.92 -57.32
CA ALA A 707 -14.13 -24.83 -58.45
C ALA A 707 -12.82 -24.98 -59.25
N PRO A 708 -12.59 -26.10 -59.98
CA PRO A 708 -11.46 -26.23 -60.89
C PRO A 708 -11.51 -25.15 -61.99
N ALA A 709 -10.38 -24.52 -62.31
CA ALA A 709 -10.33 -23.44 -63.31
C ALA A 709 -10.74 -23.89 -64.73
N THR A 710 -10.51 -25.17 -65.07
CA THR A 710 -11.03 -25.84 -66.27
C THR A 710 -11.47 -27.27 -65.95
N ILE A 711 -12.47 -27.76 -66.67
CA ILE A 711 -12.83 -29.17 -66.77
C ILE A 711 -12.37 -29.72 -68.13
N ARG A 712 -12.03 -31.01 -68.17
CA ARG A 712 -11.66 -31.73 -69.38
C ARG A 712 -12.89 -32.42 -69.95
N VAL A 713 -13.13 -32.26 -71.24
CA VAL A 713 -14.23 -32.92 -71.97
C VAL A 713 -13.63 -33.54 -73.23
N ASN A 714 -13.91 -34.80 -73.50
CA ASN A 714 -13.36 -35.49 -74.67
C ASN A 714 -14.36 -35.46 -75.83
N VAL A 715 -14.10 -34.64 -76.85
CA VAL A 715 -15.00 -34.49 -78.01
C VAL A 715 -14.49 -35.37 -79.15
N VAL A 716 -15.25 -36.37 -79.56
CA VAL A 716 -14.82 -37.41 -80.50
C VAL A 716 -15.83 -37.64 -81.63
N GLY A 717 -15.35 -38.18 -82.75
CA GLY A 717 -16.16 -38.37 -83.96
C GLY A 717 -16.08 -37.15 -84.90
N GLU A 718 -17.20 -36.81 -85.54
CA GLU A 718 -17.24 -35.90 -86.69
C GLU A 718 -17.23 -34.39 -86.32
N VAL A 719 -16.24 -33.97 -85.54
CA VAL A 719 -15.91 -32.55 -85.28
C VAL A 719 -14.67 -32.12 -86.07
N ALA A 720 -14.40 -30.81 -86.12
CA ALA A 720 -13.22 -30.28 -86.82
C ALA A 720 -11.89 -30.55 -86.10
N ARG A 721 -11.90 -30.63 -84.76
CA ARG A 721 -10.73 -30.96 -83.92
C ARG A 721 -11.13 -31.93 -82.80
N PRO A 722 -11.20 -33.25 -83.08
CA PRO A 722 -11.50 -34.25 -82.05
C PRO A 722 -10.33 -34.43 -81.08
N GLY A 723 -10.63 -34.62 -79.80
CA GLY A 723 -9.66 -34.82 -78.73
C GLY A 723 -10.13 -34.30 -77.37
N VAL A 724 -9.21 -34.30 -76.40
CA VAL A 724 -9.44 -33.74 -75.06
C VAL A 724 -9.39 -32.22 -75.13
N LEU A 725 -10.51 -31.59 -74.80
CA LEU A 725 -10.72 -30.16 -74.75
C LEU A 725 -10.75 -29.70 -73.28
N GLN A 726 -10.12 -28.57 -72.97
CA GLN A 726 -10.28 -27.90 -71.67
C GLN A 726 -11.26 -26.74 -71.82
N VAL A 727 -12.28 -26.69 -70.97
CA VAL A 727 -13.32 -25.63 -70.95
C VAL A 727 -13.57 -25.16 -69.52
N PRO A 728 -14.10 -23.95 -69.29
CA PRO A 728 -14.53 -23.53 -67.95
C PRO A 728 -15.60 -24.45 -67.34
N PRO A 729 -15.74 -24.49 -65.99
CA PRO A 729 -16.92 -25.05 -65.34
C PRO A 729 -18.23 -24.49 -65.90
N ASN A 730 -19.31 -25.25 -65.75
CA ASN A 730 -20.65 -24.92 -66.27
C ASN A 730 -20.74 -24.76 -67.81
N THR A 731 -19.69 -25.08 -68.57
CA THR A 731 -19.73 -25.03 -70.05
C THR A 731 -20.83 -25.97 -70.60
N PRO A 732 -21.77 -25.47 -71.41
CA PRO A 732 -22.81 -26.28 -72.04
C PRO A 732 -22.29 -27.09 -73.24
N LEU A 733 -23.00 -28.17 -73.57
CA LEU A 733 -22.67 -29.10 -74.66
C LEU A 733 -22.37 -28.39 -76.00
N ASN A 734 -23.19 -27.42 -76.40
CA ASN A 734 -23.01 -26.70 -77.66
C ASN A 734 -21.68 -25.91 -77.70
N GLN A 735 -21.30 -25.28 -76.59
CA GLN A 735 -20.07 -24.48 -76.49
C GLN A 735 -18.81 -25.34 -76.55
N ALA A 736 -18.82 -26.55 -75.98
CA ALA A 736 -17.71 -27.49 -76.13
C ALA A 736 -17.57 -28.01 -77.58
N ILE A 737 -18.68 -28.28 -78.27
CA ILE A 737 -18.67 -28.65 -79.69
C ILE A 737 -18.10 -27.50 -80.55
N LEU A 738 -18.50 -26.25 -80.29
CA LEU A 738 -17.94 -25.07 -80.96
C LEU A 738 -16.44 -24.90 -80.67
N SER A 739 -16.01 -25.11 -79.42
CA SER A 739 -14.61 -25.04 -79.00
C SER A 739 -13.74 -26.17 -79.59
N ALA A 740 -14.33 -27.33 -79.90
CA ALA A 740 -13.73 -28.39 -80.73
C ALA A 740 -13.72 -28.06 -82.24
N GLY A 741 -13.89 -26.78 -82.60
CA GLY A 741 -13.93 -26.27 -83.98
C GLY A 741 -15.26 -26.50 -84.70
N GLY A 742 -16.31 -26.93 -83.99
CA GLY A 742 -17.62 -27.20 -84.56
C GLY A 742 -17.73 -28.52 -85.33
N PHE A 743 -18.89 -28.72 -85.95
CA PHE A 743 -19.19 -29.89 -86.76
C PHE A 743 -18.49 -29.84 -88.12
N ASN A 744 -17.88 -30.97 -88.53
CA ASN A 744 -17.39 -31.12 -89.89
C ASN A 744 -18.56 -31.35 -90.89
N VAL A 745 -18.26 -31.51 -92.18
CA VAL A 745 -19.30 -31.69 -93.24
C VAL A 745 -19.98 -33.07 -93.24
N ARG A 746 -19.40 -34.07 -92.55
CA ARG A 746 -19.92 -35.45 -92.43
C ARG A 746 -20.74 -35.68 -91.16
N ALA A 747 -20.84 -34.68 -90.29
CA ALA A 747 -21.47 -34.76 -88.97
C ALA A 747 -23.00 -34.75 -88.96
N ARG A 748 -23.62 -35.47 -88.01
CA ARG A 748 -25.05 -35.38 -87.69
C ARG A 748 -25.32 -34.16 -86.78
N ARG A 749 -25.39 -32.97 -87.38
CA ARG A 749 -25.47 -31.67 -86.68
C ARG A 749 -26.61 -31.51 -85.65
N SER A 750 -27.68 -32.30 -85.74
CA SER A 750 -28.84 -32.24 -84.86
C SER A 750 -28.88 -33.32 -83.76
N TYR A 751 -27.86 -34.17 -83.64
CA TYR A 751 -27.86 -35.27 -82.65
C TYR A 751 -26.46 -35.77 -82.28
N VAL A 752 -26.16 -35.78 -80.98
CA VAL A 752 -24.86 -36.16 -80.41
C VAL A 752 -25.07 -37.04 -79.18
N ASP A 753 -24.26 -38.08 -78.98
CA ASP A 753 -24.30 -38.82 -77.71
C ASP A 753 -23.41 -38.10 -76.68
N LEU A 754 -23.94 -37.83 -75.49
CA LEU A 754 -23.14 -37.56 -74.30
C LEU A 754 -22.98 -38.87 -73.52
N LEU A 755 -21.73 -39.28 -73.29
CA LEU A 755 -21.40 -40.36 -72.37
C LEU A 755 -20.83 -39.75 -71.10
N ARG A 756 -21.41 -40.13 -69.95
CA ARG A 756 -21.07 -39.60 -68.63
C ARG A 756 -20.80 -40.76 -67.69
N LEU A 757 -19.61 -40.78 -67.10
CA LEU A 757 -19.24 -41.71 -66.05
C LEU A 757 -20.02 -41.36 -64.77
N ASN A 758 -20.74 -42.34 -64.23
CA ASN A 758 -21.46 -42.22 -62.97
C ASN A 758 -20.51 -42.55 -61.80
N PRO A 759 -20.75 -42.05 -60.57
CA PRO A 759 -19.91 -42.33 -59.40
C PRO A 759 -19.75 -43.82 -59.05
N ASN A 760 -20.66 -44.68 -59.50
CA ASN A 760 -20.59 -46.14 -59.33
C ASN A 760 -19.79 -46.86 -60.45
N GLY A 761 -19.01 -46.14 -61.26
CA GLY A 761 -18.20 -46.70 -62.35
C GLY A 761 -18.97 -47.08 -63.63
N THR A 762 -20.29 -46.98 -63.63
CA THR A 762 -21.10 -47.24 -64.84
C THR A 762 -21.07 -46.05 -65.80
N VAL A 763 -21.06 -46.29 -67.12
CA VAL A 763 -21.13 -45.23 -68.12
C VAL A 763 -22.56 -45.08 -68.63
N SER A 764 -23.19 -43.95 -68.31
CA SER A 764 -24.46 -43.56 -68.94
C SER A 764 -24.23 -43.02 -70.36
N ARG A 765 -25.13 -43.29 -71.30
CA ARG A 765 -25.15 -42.70 -72.64
C ARG A 765 -26.51 -42.03 -72.88
N ARG A 766 -26.53 -40.70 -73.02
CA ARG A 766 -27.72 -39.92 -73.37
C ARG A 766 -27.56 -39.38 -74.80
N GLY A 767 -28.44 -39.75 -75.71
CA GLY A 767 -28.49 -39.16 -77.05
C GLY A 767 -29.28 -37.85 -77.03
N ILE A 768 -28.62 -36.74 -77.35
CA ILE A 768 -29.15 -35.38 -77.16
C ILE A 768 -29.46 -34.76 -78.53
N ARG A 769 -30.68 -34.22 -78.66
CA ARG A 769 -31.09 -33.46 -79.85
C ARG A 769 -30.66 -32.00 -79.67
N LEU A 770 -29.51 -31.66 -80.24
CA LEU A 770 -28.93 -30.32 -80.13
C LEU A 770 -29.77 -29.26 -80.86
N ASP A 771 -29.94 -28.14 -80.17
CA ASP A 771 -30.60 -26.92 -80.64
C ASP A 771 -29.71 -25.73 -80.26
N PHE A 772 -29.10 -25.09 -81.26
CA PHE A 772 -28.15 -23.99 -81.05
C PHE A 772 -28.86 -22.65 -80.79
N ALA A 773 -30.18 -22.57 -80.96
CA ALA A 773 -30.97 -21.39 -80.63
C ALA A 773 -31.42 -21.38 -79.15
N LYS A 774 -31.17 -22.45 -78.39
CA LYS A 774 -31.53 -22.57 -76.97
C LYS A 774 -30.31 -22.44 -76.05
N GLY A 775 -30.56 -21.86 -74.87
CA GLY A 775 -29.59 -21.74 -73.79
C GLY A 775 -29.29 -23.08 -73.10
N ILE A 776 -28.87 -23.02 -71.84
CA ILE A 776 -28.59 -24.21 -71.02
C ILE A 776 -29.90 -24.98 -70.76
N SER A 777 -29.91 -26.29 -71.03
CA SER A 777 -31.09 -27.15 -70.85
C SER A 777 -30.69 -28.63 -70.79
N GLU A 778 -31.08 -29.37 -69.75
CA GLU A 778 -30.74 -30.80 -69.60
C GLU A 778 -31.21 -31.71 -70.76
N GLU A 779 -32.20 -31.27 -71.53
CA GLU A 779 -32.79 -32.03 -72.65
C GLU A 779 -32.06 -31.83 -73.98
N THR A 780 -31.58 -30.60 -74.25
CA THR A 780 -31.09 -30.18 -75.58
C THR A 780 -29.66 -29.63 -75.55
N ASN A 781 -29.19 -29.17 -74.41
CA ASN A 781 -27.90 -28.50 -74.23
C ASN A 781 -27.44 -28.55 -72.75
N PRO A 782 -27.17 -29.74 -72.17
CA PRO A 782 -26.83 -29.89 -70.76
C PRO A 782 -25.47 -29.30 -70.41
N ILE A 783 -25.25 -29.05 -69.11
CA ILE A 783 -23.94 -28.69 -68.56
C ILE A 783 -23.03 -29.93 -68.59
N LEU A 784 -21.77 -29.72 -68.97
CA LEU A 784 -20.73 -30.75 -68.99
C LEU A 784 -20.02 -30.90 -67.65
N ARG A 785 -19.50 -32.09 -67.38
CA ARG A 785 -18.71 -32.48 -66.19
C ARG A 785 -17.30 -32.91 -66.62
N ASP A 786 -16.36 -32.94 -65.68
CA ASP A 786 -15.00 -33.43 -65.97
C ASP A 786 -15.04 -34.91 -66.42
N ASN A 787 -14.34 -35.20 -67.51
CA ASN A 787 -14.29 -36.48 -68.21
C ASN A 787 -15.60 -36.93 -68.90
N ASP A 788 -16.58 -36.03 -69.10
CA ASP A 788 -17.66 -36.30 -70.07
C ASP A 788 -17.07 -36.53 -71.48
N VAL A 789 -17.66 -37.48 -72.22
CA VAL A 789 -17.27 -37.81 -73.60
C VAL A 789 -18.41 -37.48 -74.56
N VAL A 790 -18.14 -36.59 -75.52
CA VAL A 790 -19.11 -36.06 -76.48
C VAL A 790 -18.88 -36.74 -77.83
N VAL A 791 -19.74 -37.67 -78.24
CA VAL A 791 -19.59 -38.47 -79.47
C VAL A 791 -20.50 -37.94 -80.59
N VAL A 792 -19.89 -37.24 -81.55
CA VAL A 792 -20.58 -36.74 -82.75
C VAL A 792 -20.61 -37.83 -83.82
N ARG A 793 -21.80 -38.37 -84.09
CA ARG A 793 -22.00 -39.42 -85.11
C ARG A 793 -22.03 -38.85 -86.54
N ARG A 794 -21.77 -39.73 -87.53
CA ARG A 794 -21.92 -39.45 -88.96
C ARG A 794 -23.38 -39.21 -89.36
N SER A 795 -23.60 -38.43 -90.42
CA SER A 795 -24.91 -38.23 -91.05
C SER A 795 -25.26 -39.37 -92.01
N SER A 796 -26.55 -39.73 -92.11
CA SER A 796 -27.02 -40.89 -92.89
C SER A 796 -26.87 -40.77 -94.42
N LEU A 797 -26.47 -39.59 -94.92
CA LEU A 797 -26.17 -39.35 -96.34
C LEU A 797 -24.67 -39.48 -96.65
N ALA A 798 -23.79 -39.35 -95.65
CA ALA A 798 -22.35 -39.54 -95.81
C ALA A 798 -21.93 -41.03 -95.79
N SER A 799 -22.84 -41.95 -95.46
CA SER A 799 -22.60 -43.39 -95.44
C SER A 799 -22.92 -44.11 -96.75
N ILE A 800 -23.20 -43.38 -97.84
CA ILE A 800 -23.66 -43.93 -99.13
C ILE A 800 -22.74 -43.50 -100.30
N SER A 801 -21.98 -42.41 -100.18
CA SER A 801 -21.08 -41.91 -101.24
C SER A 801 -19.90 -42.83 -101.52
N ASP A 802 -19.31 -43.41 -100.47
CA ASP A 802 -18.00 -44.07 -100.57
C ASP A 802 -18.11 -45.52 -101.14
N THR A 803 -19.33 -46.00 -101.38
CA THR A 803 -19.64 -47.32 -101.97
C THR A 803 -19.97 -47.30 -103.47
N LEU A 804 -19.92 -46.13 -104.12
CA LEU A 804 -20.23 -45.98 -105.56
C LEU A 804 -19.07 -45.34 -106.36
N GLY A 805 -17.82 -45.55 -105.89
CA GLY A 805 -16.59 -45.12 -106.56
C GLY A 805 -15.79 -46.24 -107.24
N THR A 806 -16.35 -47.45 -107.36
CA THR A 806 -15.66 -48.65 -107.89
C THR A 806 -16.61 -49.50 -108.72
N VAL A 807 -16.09 -50.24 -109.71
CA VAL A 807 -16.76 -51.21 -110.64
C VAL A 807 -17.27 -50.61 -111.98
N LEU A 808 -16.88 -51.25 -113.10
CA LEU A 808 -17.10 -50.93 -114.54
C LEU A 808 -16.32 -49.69 -115.08
N SER A 809 -15.14 -49.75 -115.75
CA SER A 809 -14.48 -50.68 -116.73
C SER A 809 -14.95 -50.51 -118.20
N PRO A 810 -14.17 -50.82 -119.28
CA PRO A 810 -13.01 -51.76 -119.33
C PRO A 810 -11.79 -51.47 -120.27
N VAL A 811 -10.71 -52.25 -120.07
CA VAL A 811 -9.69 -52.81 -121.03
C VAL A 811 -8.88 -51.90 -121.98
N GLY A 812 -7.54 -52.08 -121.97
CA GLY A 812 -6.69 -51.84 -123.16
C GLY A 812 -5.15 -51.77 -122.94
N ASN A 813 -4.42 -52.87 -123.18
CA ASN A 813 -2.98 -52.94 -123.53
C ASN A 813 -1.89 -52.43 -122.54
N PHE A 814 -0.60 -52.80 -122.65
CA PHE A 814 0.07 -54.10 -122.94
C PHE A 814 1.59 -53.95 -122.65
N PHE A 815 2.24 -54.94 -122.00
CA PHE A 815 3.68 -54.98 -121.66
C PHE A 815 4.18 -53.83 -120.72
N SER A 816 5.12 -53.98 -119.78
CA SER A 816 6.42 -54.70 -119.71
C SER A 816 7.53 -54.07 -120.54
N LEU A 817 8.46 -53.36 -119.89
CA LEU A 817 9.85 -53.83 -119.69
C LEU A 817 10.69 -52.81 -118.91
N PHE A 818 11.28 -53.24 -117.77
CA PHE A 818 12.58 -52.81 -117.22
C PHE A 818 12.82 -51.31 -116.87
N ASN A 819 13.89 -50.88 -116.16
CA ASN A 819 14.69 -51.36 -115.01
C ASN A 819 15.80 -50.29 -114.77
N PHE A 820 16.56 -50.37 -113.66
CA PHE A 820 17.80 -49.59 -113.36
C PHE A 820 17.63 -48.05 -113.22
N PHE A 821 18.40 -47.31 -112.40
CA PHE A 821 19.42 -47.60 -111.36
C PHE A 821 18.91 -46.97 -110.03
N ARG A 822 19.03 -47.55 -108.81
CA ARG A 822 20.23 -47.78 -107.96
C ARG A 822 21.06 -46.49 -107.67
N ILE A 823 21.02 -45.94 -106.44
CA ILE A 823 22.00 -46.13 -105.33
C ILE A 823 23.19 -45.12 -105.41
N PHE A 824 23.88 -44.61 -104.36
CA PHE A 824 23.98 -44.81 -102.88
C PHE A 824 23.51 -43.55 -102.09
N GLY A 825 23.44 -43.48 -100.75
CA GLY A 825 23.63 -44.48 -99.68
C GLY A 825 24.55 -44.03 -98.52
N SER A 826 24.26 -44.47 -97.28
CA SER A 826 24.98 -44.20 -96.00
C SER A 826 24.99 -42.74 -95.49
N PHE A 827 24.99 -42.47 -94.17
CA PHE A 827 24.97 -43.35 -92.98
C PHE A 827 23.75 -43.06 -92.10
#